data_AF-A0A2E9H2U4-F1
#
_entry.id   AF-A0A2E9H2U4-F1
#
_cell.length_a   1.000
_cell.length_b   1.000
_cell.length_c   1.000
_cell.angle_alpha   90.00
_cell.angle_beta   90.00
_cell.angle_gamma   90.00
#
_symmetry.space_group_name_H-M   'P 1'
#
loop_
_entity.id
_entity.type
_entity.pdbx_description
1 polymer ?
#
loop_
_entity_poly.entity_id
_entity_poly.type
_entity_poly.pdbx_seq_one_letter_code
_entity_poly.pdbx_strand_id
1 'polypeptide(L)'
;MQKNIAFQFHSDESTQAGKDNKLSQHIIKQKARNVEALRRSYPELHRRFAGYTLKKYSVFINRIDELNILNFSDATTLYGLNAKQQQLEHAQFFLDHQSDFLVHKEQQRVQSESSVLVTLGLGLGDWVLPLLQQTTCKHVVICEPEQDILFSSFITVDWVAILDYCEANGIQLYLQVGDECESFKDDIADLLNATDESAFYVYRHLNYQFFDAFYHQMIINKIPFSNVKAQPDSYTNDVDQVPLFSLWKSQVAAGSDTIEDRTRFDKNLTALKTRYASLYKELKDYQPDKWELVNTVCGGVNLYHTDRQAFWYNESAEKDEYAYLEQFENNPGSIKPVLGSSGGILKDYIHYRYVQKFVALRKELGVKKMVLPEKIPALMTFCPTLGLGVEDVLRNRTVQSCFWVEPNVDFFYWSLHVMDWASVLEKLEKEDSFLFLHIGDDGENLADDLMGRVNSTAGNYAINSYYYTPFLSANVKKSVSRLLEDITSILSLTENYDHALFGLSHFRHNLKNGTRVLTEQKRNECLKDGVDVPLFIIGNGPSLDNDIEAIKQVRDRVLVMSCGTTLKALWANGIQPDFHAEVEQHKNSYNIVSALKDPDYLKGISFVGGSWVYPRTPELFKVALTTLKEGEGTTQAIRTSVNSHKFLTMKRSFPTVANLAIGFANEMRFKEVYLFGLDLGFIEVNQHHSKHSIFYNNQSGGELYQVDEQGWEISLTKGNFRPVVRTKFDFKLSLKMVEKTVREMNAEVYNCSDGALIEGTVPLRSDLLLISSSSDDAKNARSVIEECAYAHGDQDEILKEIESHFDQDSIIQDMDELIGLLEKPFESEEEVNAALMSQKQFLFDKYHEGHHFFYSLMISTISYLHAILTHFLYYGEQWEERQEGFTRAQEIAISMLKTCRDDFANDPMRIDDTDWDLIKKL
;
A
#
# COMPACT_ATOMS: atom_id res chain seq x y z
N MET A 1 21.97 11.56 -3.52
CA MET A 1 20.71 10.81 -3.50
C MET A 1 21.21 9.43 -3.73
N GLN A 2 20.92 8.48 -2.84
CA GLN A 2 21.53 7.16 -3.02
C GLN A 2 21.04 6.58 -4.36
N LYS A 3 22.00 6.18 -5.21
CA LYS A 3 21.68 5.77 -6.59
C LYS A 3 20.96 4.43 -6.55
N ASN A 4 19.99 4.22 -7.43
CA ASN A 4 19.37 2.92 -7.60
C ASN A 4 20.42 1.92 -8.12
N ILE A 5 20.37 0.68 -7.66
CA ILE A 5 21.30 -0.39 -8.06
C ILE A 5 21.35 -0.61 -9.58
N ALA A 6 20.26 -0.36 -10.30
CA ALA A 6 20.21 -0.52 -11.75
C ALA A 6 21.24 0.36 -12.49
N PHE A 7 21.61 1.53 -11.94
CA PHE A 7 22.67 2.40 -12.51
C PHE A 7 24.07 1.80 -12.39
N GLN A 8 24.22 0.90 -11.45
CA GLN A 8 25.50 0.35 -11.09
C GLN A 8 25.75 -0.97 -11.82
N PHE A 9 24.74 -1.63 -12.40
CA PHE A 9 24.94 -2.86 -13.15
C PHE A 9 25.13 -2.65 -14.65
N HIS A 10 25.80 -3.61 -15.28
CA HIS A 10 25.95 -3.67 -16.72
C HIS A 10 24.62 -4.10 -17.37
N SER A 11 24.27 -3.53 -18.52
CA SER A 11 23.01 -3.84 -19.22
C SER A 11 22.96 -5.27 -19.78
N ASP A 12 24.12 -5.85 -20.10
CA ASP A 12 24.26 -7.27 -20.44
C ASP A 12 24.44 -8.16 -19.20
N GLU A 13 23.44 -9.02 -18.94
CA GLU A 13 23.39 -9.93 -17.78
C GLU A 13 24.55 -10.92 -17.74
N SER A 14 24.99 -11.43 -18.91
CA SER A 14 26.12 -12.37 -18.97
C SER A 14 27.42 -11.73 -18.50
N THR A 15 27.65 -10.48 -18.91
CA THR A 15 28.80 -9.69 -18.44
C THR A 15 28.72 -9.42 -16.95
N GLN A 16 27.55 -9.06 -16.43
CA GLN A 16 27.36 -8.82 -14.99
C GLN A 16 27.60 -10.09 -14.16
N ALA A 17 27.05 -11.23 -14.57
CA ALA A 17 27.28 -12.52 -13.91
C ALA A 17 28.78 -12.92 -13.89
N GLY A 18 29.52 -12.58 -14.96
CA GLY A 18 30.98 -12.74 -15.00
C GLY A 18 31.71 -11.89 -13.95
N LYS A 19 31.25 -10.66 -13.71
CA LYS A 19 31.79 -9.77 -12.66
C LYS A 19 31.46 -10.28 -11.26
N ASP A 20 30.23 -10.73 -11.03
CA ASP A 20 29.79 -11.26 -9.73
C ASP A 20 30.59 -12.51 -9.32
N ASN A 21 30.95 -13.36 -10.29
CA ASN A 21 31.84 -14.50 -10.06
C ASN A 21 33.26 -14.07 -9.62
N LYS A 22 33.82 -13.01 -10.22
CA LYS A 22 35.12 -12.45 -9.80
C LYS A 22 35.02 -11.89 -8.37
N LEU A 23 33.94 -11.17 -8.07
CA LEU A 23 33.69 -10.64 -6.72
C LEU A 23 33.63 -11.77 -5.68
N SER A 24 32.90 -12.84 -5.97
CA SER A 24 32.78 -13.99 -5.06
C SER A 24 34.15 -14.60 -4.72
N GLN A 25 35.02 -14.80 -5.72
CA GLN A 25 36.38 -15.29 -5.50
C GLN A 25 37.22 -14.30 -4.66
N HIS A 26 37.08 -13.01 -4.91
CA HIS A 26 37.76 -11.96 -4.13
C HIS A 26 37.31 -11.96 -2.67
N ILE A 27 35.99 -11.97 -2.41
CA ILE A 27 35.40 -12.00 -1.06
C ILE A 27 35.89 -13.21 -0.27
N ILE A 28 35.88 -14.41 -0.86
CA ILE A 28 36.33 -15.63 -0.18
C ILE A 28 37.80 -15.50 0.26
N LYS A 29 38.65 -15.02 -0.64
CA LYS A 29 40.08 -14.83 -0.36
C LYS A 29 40.30 -13.75 0.70
N GLN A 30 39.64 -12.61 0.59
CA GLN A 30 39.85 -11.48 1.49
C GLN A 30 39.27 -11.76 2.89
N LYS A 31 38.09 -12.37 2.97
CA LYS A 31 37.50 -12.85 4.23
C LYS A 31 38.45 -13.79 4.95
N ALA A 32 39.00 -14.80 4.26
CA ALA A 32 39.92 -15.75 4.88
C ALA A 32 41.18 -15.08 5.46
N ARG A 33 41.72 -14.06 4.78
CA ARG A 33 42.87 -13.29 5.27
C ARG A 33 42.52 -12.43 6.49
N ASN A 34 41.44 -11.68 6.41
CA ASN A 34 41.08 -10.71 7.46
C ASN A 34 40.55 -11.38 8.73
N VAL A 35 39.86 -12.53 8.63
CA VAL A 35 39.39 -13.30 9.80
C VAL A 35 40.55 -13.63 10.74
N GLU A 36 41.70 -14.06 10.21
CA GLU A 36 42.85 -14.42 11.05
C GLU A 36 43.51 -13.20 11.70
N ALA A 37 43.56 -12.06 11.02
CA ALA A 37 44.06 -10.81 11.62
C ALA A 37 43.12 -10.30 12.72
N LEU A 38 41.80 -10.32 12.49
CA LEU A 38 40.81 -9.98 13.48
C LEU A 38 40.85 -10.92 14.69
N ARG A 39 41.09 -12.23 14.48
CA ARG A 39 41.22 -13.19 15.59
C ARG A 39 42.36 -12.83 16.54
N ARG A 40 43.43 -12.21 16.04
CA ARG A 40 44.60 -11.80 16.84
C ARG A 40 44.36 -10.46 17.52
N SER A 41 43.86 -9.47 16.79
CA SER A 41 43.77 -8.08 17.27
C SER A 41 42.44 -7.76 17.95
N TYR A 42 41.32 -8.39 17.53
CA TYR A 42 39.97 -8.16 18.07
C TYR A 42 39.17 -9.48 18.21
N PRO A 43 39.49 -10.34 19.20
CA PRO A 43 38.87 -11.67 19.35
C PRO A 43 37.33 -11.65 19.46
N GLU A 44 36.77 -10.64 20.13
CA GLU A 44 35.32 -10.47 20.26
C GLU A 44 34.64 -10.16 18.91
N LEU A 45 35.21 -9.22 18.16
CA LEU A 45 34.69 -8.83 16.86
C LEU A 45 34.83 -9.96 15.83
N HIS A 46 35.91 -10.74 15.92
CA HIS A 46 36.07 -11.97 15.17
C HIS A 46 34.93 -12.97 15.45
N ARG A 47 34.55 -13.18 16.73
CA ARG A 47 33.43 -14.08 17.08
C ARG A 47 32.10 -13.59 16.49
N ARG A 48 31.86 -12.28 16.51
CA ARG A 48 30.67 -11.67 15.87
C ARG A 48 30.69 -11.90 14.36
N PHE A 49 31.81 -11.65 13.68
CA PHE A 49 31.92 -11.74 12.23
C PHE A 49 31.93 -13.18 11.67
N ALA A 50 32.58 -14.13 12.34
CA ALA A 50 32.83 -15.46 11.80
C ALA A 50 31.55 -16.25 11.41
N GLY A 51 30.45 -16.04 12.14
CA GLY A 51 29.15 -16.66 11.88
C GLY A 51 28.08 -15.71 11.33
N TYR A 52 28.43 -14.46 11.04
CA TYR A 52 27.44 -13.45 10.66
C TYR A 52 26.98 -13.58 9.21
N THR A 53 25.68 -13.40 9.00
CA THR A 53 25.06 -13.27 7.67
C THR A 53 24.48 -11.88 7.53
N LEU A 54 24.86 -11.19 6.45
CA LEU A 54 24.37 -9.86 6.11
C LEU A 54 22.84 -9.84 5.99
N LYS A 55 22.19 -8.78 6.50
CA LYS A 55 20.71 -8.71 6.61
C LYS A 55 20.09 -7.61 5.77
N LYS A 56 20.66 -6.41 5.82
CA LYS A 56 20.22 -5.14 5.24
C LYS A 56 21.14 -4.67 4.11
N TYR A 57 22.45 -4.79 4.28
CA TYR A 57 23.43 -4.34 3.29
C TYR A 57 24.31 -5.47 2.74
N SER A 58 24.67 -5.42 1.46
CA SER A 58 25.65 -6.34 0.86
C SER A 58 26.61 -5.67 -0.10
N VAL A 59 27.72 -6.35 -0.38
CA VAL A 59 28.69 -5.92 -1.38
C VAL A 59 28.30 -6.43 -2.75
N PHE A 60 28.38 -5.55 -3.75
CA PHE A 60 28.27 -5.92 -5.16
C PHE A 60 29.38 -5.23 -5.97
N ILE A 61 29.56 -5.67 -7.22
CA ILE A 61 30.51 -5.09 -8.17
C ILE A 61 29.76 -4.41 -9.30
N ASN A 62 30.12 -3.16 -9.57
CA ASN A 62 29.41 -2.34 -10.53
C ASN A 62 29.95 -2.52 -11.97
N ARG A 63 29.31 -1.83 -12.92
CA ARG A 63 29.56 -1.89 -14.35
C ARG A 63 30.97 -1.45 -14.74
N ILE A 64 31.63 -0.64 -13.89
CA ILE A 64 33.02 -0.20 -14.10
C ILE A 64 34.05 -0.99 -13.27
N ASP A 65 33.67 -2.17 -12.74
CA ASP A 65 34.53 -3.06 -11.94
C ASP A 65 34.94 -2.50 -10.57
N GLU A 66 34.17 -1.58 -9.99
CA GLU A 66 34.35 -1.11 -8.61
C GLU A 66 33.38 -1.78 -7.63
N LEU A 67 33.82 -1.95 -6.38
CA LEU A 67 32.99 -2.47 -5.29
C LEU A 67 32.13 -1.36 -4.71
N ASN A 68 30.90 -1.71 -4.32
CA ASN A 68 29.98 -0.81 -3.64
C ASN A 68 29.06 -1.60 -2.71
N ILE A 69 28.31 -0.91 -1.86
CA ILE A 69 27.37 -1.49 -0.91
C ILE A 69 25.94 -1.22 -1.39
N LEU A 70 25.14 -2.28 -1.46
CA LEU A 70 23.71 -2.28 -1.77
C LEU A 70 22.91 -2.37 -0.48
N ASN A 71 21.91 -1.51 -0.32
CA ASN A 71 20.80 -1.71 0.61
C ASN A 71 19.69 -2.51 -0.07
N PHE A 72 19.40 -3.72 0.41
CA PHE A 72 18.36 -4.57 -0.19
C PHE A 72 16.95 -4.06 0.08
N SER A 73 16.76 -3.30 1.16
CA SER A 73 15.42 -2.88 1.57
C SER A 73 14.80 -1.90 0.58
N ASP A 74 15.61 -1.06 -0.08
CA ASP A 74 15.18 -0.01 -1.01
C ASP A 74 15.92 -0.03 -2.36
N ALA A 75 16.79 -1.01 -2.60
CA ALA A 75 17.60 -1.15 -3.81
C ALA A 75 18.50 0.06 -4.11
N THR A 76 18.91 0.78 -3.08
CA THR A 76 19.84 1.92 -3.19
C THR A 76 21.29 1.52 -2.91
N THR A 77 22.25 2.29 -3.42
CA THR A 77 23.67 2.05 -3.21
C THR A 77 24.31 3.13 -2.34
N LEU A 78 25.23 2.72 -1.46
CA LEU A 78 25.89 3.61 -0.51
C LEU A 78 26.62 4.75 -1.22
N TYR A 79 27.46 4.40 -2.19
CA TYR A 79 28.23 5.36 -2.99
C TYR A 79 27.69 5.48 -4.43
N GLY A 80 28.23 6.43 -5.19
CA GLY A 80 28.03 6.56 -6.63
C GLY A 80 28.81 5.52 -7.44
N LEU A 81 28.99 5.76 -8.74
CA LEU A 81 29.64 4.80 -9.64
C LEU A 81 31.15 4.64 -9.35
N ASN A 82 31.83 5.73 -8.95
CA ASN A 82 33.26 5.73 -8.60
C ASN A 82 33.43 5.68 -7.08
N ALA A 83 32.94 4.62 -6.43
CA ALA A 83 32.87 4.49 -4.98
C ALA A 83 34.25 4.63 -4.31
N LYS A 84 35.31 4.11 -4.91
CA LYS A 84 36.65 4.21 -4.33
C LYS A 84 37.19 5.63 -4.38
N GLN A 85 37.07 6.28 -5.54
CA GLN A 85 37.50 7.66 -5.71
C GLN A 85 36.77 8.61 -4.76
N GLN A 86 35.45 8.46 -4.63
CA GLN A 86 34.63 9.27 -3.72
C GLN A 86 35.09 9.14 -2.26
N GLN A 87 35.39 7.93 -1.80
CA GLN A 87 35.92 7.71 -0.46
C GLN A 87 37.27 8.42 -0.24
N LEU A 88 38.18 8.31 -1.21
CA LEU A 88 39.52 8.89 -1.13
C LEU A 88 39.49 10.42 -1.16
N GLU A 89 38.71 11.02 -2.05
CA GLU A 89 38.53 12.48 -2.12
C GLU A 89 37.87 13.02 -0.85
N HIS A 90 36.90 12.27 -0.29
CA HIS A 90 36.26 12.63 0.96
C HIS A 90 37.23 12.62 2.15
N ALA A 91 38.12 11.63 2.24
CA ALA A 91 39.15 11.60 3.28
C ALA A 91 40.24 12.66 3.05
N GLN A 92 40.66 12.87 1.79
CA GLN A 92 41.65 13.89 1.47
C GLN A 92 41.17 15.29 1.84
N PHE A 93 39.90 15.61 1.60
CA PHE A 93 39.34 16.89 2.00
C PHE A 93 39.47 17.13 3.51
N PHE A 94 39.15 16.12 4.32
CA PHE A 94 39.32 16.20 5.77
C PHE A 94 40.79 16.43 6.15
N LEU A 95 41.72 15.73 5.51
CA LEU A 95 43.17 15.91 5.74
C LEU A 95 43.63 17.33 5.40
N ASP A 96 43.11 17.91 4.31
CA ASP A 96 43.47 19.26 3.87
C ASP A 96 42.88 20.37 4.77
N HIS A 97 41.83 20.05 5.55
CA HIS A 97 41.06 21.01 6.37
C HIS A 97 40.96 20.59 7.85
N GLN A 98 41.91 19.81 8.37
CA GLN A 98 41.83 19.21 9.72
C GLN A 98 41.55 20.22 10.85
N SER A 99 42.03 21.45 10.72
CA SER A 99 41.80 22.51 11.71
C SER A 99 40.32 22.81 11.94
N ASP A 100 39.49 22.68 10.89
CA ASP A 100 38.07 22.98 10.95
C ASP A 100 37.29 21.92 11.73
N PHE A 101 37.88 20.73 11.82
CA PHE A 101 37.34 19.52 12.45
C PHE A 101 37.93 19.21 13.82
N LEU A 102 38.73 20.13 14.38
CA LEU A 102 39.28 20.02 15.72
C LEU A 102 38.23 20.40 16.77
N VAL A 103 37.97 19.50 17.72
CA VAL A 103 37.01 19.67 18.81
C VAL A 103 37.75 19.81 20.13
N HIS A 104 37.49 20.90 20.85
CA HIS A 104 38.09 21.13 22.17
C HIS A 104 37.23 20.54 23.27
N LYS A 105 37.90 19.90 24.25
CA LYS A 105 37.26 19.34 25.43
C LYS A 105 36.63 20.42 26.31
N GLU A 106 37.36 21.51 26.54
CA GLU A 106 36.97 22.65 27.38
C GLU A 106 37.28 23.99 26.68
N GLN A 107 36.53 25.04 27.04
CA GLN A 107 36.56 26.35 26.37
C GLN A 107 37.88 27.13 26.54
N GLN A 108 38.71 26.79 27.55
CA GLN A 108 39.91 27.56 27.93
C GLN A 108 41.24 26.95 27.44
N ARG A 109 41.24 25.76 26.83
CA ARG A 109 42.47 25.09 26.34
C ARG A 109 42.55 25.16 24.82
N VAL A 110 43.43 26.01 24.30
CA VAL A 110 43.71 26.12 22.86
C VAL A 110 44.90 25.23 22.52
N GLN A 111 44.62 23.99 22.17
CA GLN A 111 45.58 23.07 21.56
C GLN A 111 45.38 23.11 20.04
N SER A 112 46.45 23.23 19.25
CA SER A 112 46.34 23.36 17.78
C SER A 112 46.30 22.02 17.04
N GLU A 113 46.74 20.95 17.70
CA GLU A 113 46.84 19.60 17.12
C GLU A 113 46.53 18.54 18.17
N SER A 114 45.90 17.43 17.80
CA SER A 114 45.61 16.30 18.70
C SER A 114 46.20 15.01 18.17
N SER A 115 46.58 14.09 19.07
CA SER A 115 46.91 12.71 18.68
C SER A 115 45.70 11.78 18.56
N VAL A 116 44.48 12.28 18.80
CA VAL A 116 43.23 11.51 18.78
C VAL A 116 42.37 11.87 17.58
N LEU A 117 41.97 10.85 16.81
CA LEU A 117 41.02 10.96 15.70
C LEU A 117 39.82 10.08 15.94
N VAL A 118 38.63 10.63 15.72
CA VAL A 118 37.36 9.93 15.84
C VAL A 118 36.63 9.98 14.51
N THR A 119 36.26 8.82 13.97
CA THR A 119 35.57 8.70 12.69
C THR A 119 34.13 8.24 12.87
N LEU A 120 33.19 8.98 12.29
CA LEU A 120 31.76 8.69 12.35
C LEU A 120 31.33 8.02 11.04
N GLY A 121 31.13 6.71 11.08
CA GLY A 121 30.92 5.85 9.90
C GLY A 121 32.22 5.35 9.29
N LEU A 122 32.17 4.13 8.75
CA LEU A 122 33.28 3.46 8.06
C LEU A 122 33.00 3.35 6.55
N GLY A 123 31.80 2.88 6.19
CA GLY A 123 31.48 2.54 4.81
C GLY A 123 32.29 1.35 4.29
N LEU A 124 32.77 1.40 3.05
CA LEU A 124 33.62 0.33 2.50
C LEU A 124 35.00 0.29 3.18
N GLY A 125 35.56 1.43 3.54
CA GLY A 125 36.82 1.56 4.28
C GLY A 125 38.08 1.67 3.41
N ASP A 126 37.97 1.90 2.09
CA ASP A 126 39.12 2.09 1.21
C ASP A 126 40.00 3.29 1.62
N TRP A 127 39.41 4.25 2.33
CA TRP A 127 40.05 5.47 2.80
C TRP A 127 40.87 5.29 4.09
N VAL A 128 40.68 4.20 4.84
CA VAL A 128 41.26 4.02 6.18
C VAL A 128 42.79 4.02 6.13
N LEU A 129 43.39 3.16 5.30
CA LEU A 129 44.85 3.09 5.20
C LEU A 129 45.48 4.41 4.66
N PRO A 130 44.98 5.01 3.56
CA PRO A 130 45.47 6.32 3.09
C PRO A 130 45.37 7.43 4.12
N LEU A 131 44.30 7.46 4.92
CA LEU A 131 44.12 8.43 6.00
C LEU A 131 45.12 8.21 7.14
N LEU A 132 45.31 6.94 7.56
CA LEU A 132 46.30 6.58 8.58
C LEU A 132 47.74 6.91 8.16
N GLN A 133 48.05 6.82 6.86
CA GLN A 133 49.37 7.14 6.31
C GLN A 133 49.70 8.63 6.29
N GLN A 134 48.69 9.49 6.37
CA GLN A 134 48.83 10.94 6.26
C GLN A 134 48.51 11.69 7.56
N THR A 135 47.87 11.02 8.53
CA THR A 135 47.61 11.58 9.86
C THR A 135 48.81 11.43 10.79
N THR A 136 48.92 12.34 11.76
CA THR A 136 49.87 12.26 12.88
C THR A 136 49.27 11.58 14.12
N CYS A 137 47.99 11.22 14.07
CA CYS A 137 47.24 10.65 15.19
C CYS A 137 47.79 9.28 15.64
N LYS A 138 47.80 9.05 16.95
CA LYS A 138 48.23 7.80 17.59
C LYS A 138 47.06 7.00 18.16
N HIS A 139 45.91 7.62 18.34
CA HIS A 139 44.68 6.97 18.79
C HIS A 139 43.58 7.25 17.76
N VAL A 140 43.05 6.19 17.14
CA VAL A 140 42.03 6.31 16.09
C VAL A 140 40.82 5.48 16.48
N VAL A 141 39.66 6.11 16.60
CA VAL A 141 38.39 5.46 16.92
C VAL A 141 37.52 5.46 15.68
N ILE A 142 37.07 4.28 15.24
CA ILE A 142 36.12 4.13 14.14
C ILE A 142 34.80 3.63 14.69
N CYS A 143 33.74 4.43 14.52
CA CYS A 143 32.40 4.11 14.97
C CYS A 143 31.52 3.75 13.76
N GLU A 144 31.04 2.52 13.68
CA GLU A 144 30.15 2.04 12.62
C GLU A 144 28.89 1.40 13.22
N PRO A 145 27.76 2.13 13.26
CA PRO A 145 26.51 1.64 13.83
C PRO A 145 25.93 0.44 13.06
N GLU A 146 26.14 0.38 11.75
CA GLU A 146 25.57 -0.68 10.91
C GLU A 146 26.54 -1.85 10.75
N GLN A 147 26.25 -2.96 11.44
CA GLN A 147 27.09 -4.17 11.43
C GLN A 147 27.37 -4.70 10.02
N ASP A 148 26.38 -4.65 9.13
CA ASP A 148 26.54 -5.10 7.75
C ASP A 148 27.57 -4.27 6.97
N ILE A 149 27.63 -2.96 7.22
CA ILE A 149 28.58 -2.05 6.56
C ILE A 149 29.99 -2.36 7.05
N LEU A 150 30.19 -2.50 8.37
CA LEU A 150 31.48 -2.91 8.91
C LEU A 150 31.96 -4.25 8.33
N PHE A 151 31.08 -5.25 8.33
CA PHE A 151 31.44 -6.57 7.85
C PHE A 151 31.61 -6.62 6.33
N SER A 152 30.96 -5.72 5.60
CA SER A 152 31.25 -5.46 4.18
C SER A 152 32.70 -5.00 4.02
N SER A 153 33.19 -4.08 4.86
CA SER A 153 34.61 -3.69 4.84
C SER A 153 35.57 -4.85 5.10
N PHE A 154 35.23 -5.76 6.03
CA PHE A 154 36.07 -6.94 6.33
C PHE A 154 36.17 -7.95 5.19
N ILE A 155 35.25 -7.92 4.22
CA ILE A 155 35.31 -8.82 3.06
C ILE A 155 35.82 -8.15 1.78
N THR A 156 36.06 -6.83 1.80
CA THR A 156 36.48 -6.06 0.62
C THR A 156 37.84 -5.38 0.80
N VAL A 157 38.17 -4.87 1.99
CA VAL A 157 39.38 -4.08 2.23
C VAL A 157 40.48 -4.94 2.86
N ASP A 158 41.75 -4.60 2.61
CA ASP A 158 42.90 -5.31 3.19
C ASP A 158 43.17 -4.88 4.64
N TRP A 159 42.35 -5.39 5.57
CA TRP A 159 42.48 -5.13 7.00
C TRP A 159 43.78 -5.67 7.59
N VAL A 160 44.41 -6.68 6.97
CA VAL A 160 45.76 -7.11 7.37
C VAL A 160 46.73 -5.94 7.20
N ALA A 161 46.73 -5.28 6.05
CA ALA A 161 47.60 -4.14 5.79
C ALA A 161 47.32 -2.95 6.72
N ILE A 162 46.05 -2.69 7.04
CA ILE A 162 45.66 -1.64 8.00
C ILE A 162 46.23 -1.93 9.38
N LEU A 163 46.03 -3.14 9.90
CA LEU A 163 46.44 -3.52 11.25
C LEU A 163 47.97 -3.61 11.37
N ASP A 164 48.65 -4.18 10.37
CA ASP A 164 50.12 -4.23 10.32
C ASP A 164 50.72 -2.82 10.28
N TYR A 165 50.11 -1.89 9.53
CA TYR A 165 50.54 -0.49 9.50
C TYR A 165 50.35 0.18 10.86
N CYS A 166 49.22 -0.04 11.54
CA CYS A 166 48.97 0.46 12.88
C CYS A 166 50.01 -0.04 13.88
N GLU A 167 50.30 -1.34 13.88
CA GLU A 167 51.32 -1.94 14.76
C GLU A 167 52.71 -1.35 14.49
N ALA A 168 53.10 -1.24 13.22
CA ALA A 168 54.40 -0.72 12.81
C ALA A 168 54.62 0.77 13.18
N ASN A 169 53.54 1.56 13.27
CA ASN A 169 53.60 3.01 13.54
C ASN A 169 53.12 3.39 14.95
N GLY A 170 52.83 2.40 15.79
CA GLY A 170 52.34 2.61 17.16
C GLY A 170 50.99 3.32 17.22
N ILE A 171 50.11 3.05 16.26
CA ILE A 171 48.74 3.58 16.23
C ILE A 171 47.81 2.58 16.92
N GLN A 172 47.10 3.05 17.93
CA GLN A 172 46.04 2.29 18.59
C GLN A 172 44.72 2.55 17.86
N LEU A 173 44.20 1.49 17.23
CA LEU A 173 42.91 1.52 16.54
C LEU A 173 41.83 0.95 17.47
N TYR A 174 40.70 1.64 17.55
CA TYR A 174 39.53 1.26 18.33
C TYR A 174 38.34 1.13 17.38
N LEU A 175 37.60 0.02 17.45
CA LEU A 175 36.42 -0.23 16.61
C LEU A 175 35.19 -0.32 17.51
N GLN A 176 34.22 0.58 17.32
CA GLN A 176 32.92 0.57 18.00
C GLN A 176 31.81 0.21 17.01
N VAL A 177 30.98 -0.76 17.35
CA VAL A 177 30.04 -1.38 16.40
C VAL A 177 28.67 -1.66 16.98
N GLY A 178 27.63 -1.16 16.31
CA GLY A 178 26.23 -1.33 16.75
C GLY A 178 25.97 -0.54 18.03
N ASP A 179 25.36 -1.18 19.02
CA ASP A 179 24.97 -0.57 20.30
C ASP A 179 26.16 0.04 21.07
N GLU A 180 27.40 -0.41 20.80
CA GLU A 180 28.63 0.19 21.34
C GLU A 180 28.81 1.66 20.90
N CYS A 181 28.19 2.08 19.80
CA CYS A 181 28.20 3.47 19.36
C CYS A 181 27.31 4.37 20.23
N GLU A 182 26.43 3.81 21.07
CA GLU A 182 25.58 4.60 21.97
C GLU A 182 26.38 5.18 23.16
N SER A 183 27.43 4.47 23.60
CA SER A 183 28.36 4.93 24.65
C SER A 183 29.46 5.88 24.14
N PHE A 184 29.41 6.25 22.85
CA PHE A 184 30.39 7.08 22.16
C PHE A 184 30.91 8.26 22.99
N LYS A 185 30.02 9.03 23.62
CA LYS A 185 30.42 10.23 24.37
C LYS A 185 31.32 9.89 25.56
N ASP A 186 30.95 8.87 26.32
CA ASP A 186 31.66 8.49 27.54
C ASP A 186 33.01 7.84 27.18
N ASP A 187 33.03 6.99 26.16
CA ASP A 187 34.25 6.32 25.68
C ASP A 187 35.29 7.31 25.16
N ILE A 188 34.87 8.34 24.40
CA ILE A 188 35.79 9.40 23.94
C ILE A 188 36.26 10.26 25.11
N ALA A 189 35.40 10.55 26.10
CA ALA A 189 35.82 11.32 27.28
C ALA A 189 36.89 10.57 28.10
N ASP A 190 36.71 9.27 28.27
CA ASP A 190 37.67 8.38 28.94
C ASP A 190 38.98 8.25 28.17
N LEU A 191 38.92 8.15 26.83
CA LEU A 191 40.11 8.14 25.99
C LEU A 191 40.90 9.44 26.14
N LEU A 192 40.25 10.60 26.06
CA LEU A 192 40.89 11.91 26.25
C LEU A 192 41.53 12.04 27.64
N ASN A 193 40.88 11.51 28.68
CA ASN A 193 41.46 11.47 30.03
C ASN A 193 42.69 10.57 30.10
N ALA A 194 42.64 9.40 29.46
CA ALA A 194 43.72 8.42 29.48
C ALA A 194 44.95 8.86 28.68
N THR A 195 44.77 9.66 27.63
CA THR A 195 45.84 10.18 26.77
C THR A 195 46.32 11.58 27.16
N ASP A 196 45.70 12.22 28.16
CA ASP A 196 45.91 13.62 28.57
C ASP A 196 45.73 14.63 27.41
N GLU A 197 44.81 14.31 26.50
CA GLU A 197 44.48 15.15 25.35
C GLU A 197 43.36 16.14 25.67
N SER A 198 43.51 17.38 25.22
CA SER A 198 42.50 18.43 25.44
C SER A 198 41.64 18.73 24.21
N ALA A 199 41.93 18.07 23.09
CA ALA A 199 41.17 18.15 21.86
C ALA A 199 41.25 16.82 21.09
N PHE A 200 40.40 16.65 20.07
CA PHE A 200 40.45 15.54 19.11
C PHE A 200 39.88 15.96 17.76
N TYR A 201 40.26 15.25 16.70
CA TYR A 201 39.68 15.46 15.38
C TYR A 201 38.44 14.61 15.16
N VAL A 202 37.45 15.15 14.45
CA VAL A 202 36.23 14.44 14.05
C VAL A 202 36.15 14.33 12.53
N TYR A 203 36.24 13.10 12.01
CA TYR A 203 36.00 12.81 10.60
C TYR A 203 34.66 12.10 10.42
N ARG A 204 33.64 12.81 9.95
CA ARG A 204 32.35 12.19 9.62
C ARG A 204 32.41 11.64 8.19
N HIS A 205 32.39 10.33 8.01
CA HIS A 205 32.32 9.68 6.71
C HIS A 205 30.88 9.38 6.27
N LEU A 206 30.01 8.99 7.21
CA LEU A 206 28.60 8.66 6.94
C LEU A 206 27.66 9.51 7.81
N ASN A 207 26.47 9.78 7.28
CA ASN A 207 25.41 10.57 7.90
C ASN A 207 24.45 9.68 8.69
N TYR A 208 24.72 9.49 9.98
CA TYR A 208 23.78 8.86 10.92
C TYR A 208 23.09 9.95 11.76
N GLN A 209 21.77 9.89 11.93
CA GLN A 209 20.98 10.92 12.62
C GLN A 209 21.58 11.34 13.97
N PHE A 210 21.92 10.37 14.82
CA PHE A 210 22.48 10.64 16.14
C PHE A 210 23.91 11.22 16.05
N PHE A 211 24.76 10.75 15.13
CA PHE A 211 26.10 11.31 14.91
C PHE A 211 26.06 12.70 14.31
N ASP A 212 25.09 13.00 13.45
CA ASP A 212 24.90 14.32 12.88
C ASP A 212 24.52 15.34 13.96
N ALA A 213 23.73 14.94 14.96
CA ALA A 213 23.43 15.80 16.11
C ALA A 213 24.67 16.12 16.95
N PHE A 214 25.55 15.14 17.17
CA PHE A 214 26.85 15.36 17.81
C PHE A 214 27.74 16.26 16.96
N TYR A 215 27.86 15.95 15.66
CA TYR A 215 28.66 16.71 14.71
C TYR A 215 28.21 18.16 14.62
N HIS A 216 26.90 18.42 14.55
CA HIS A 216 26.35 19.78 14.53
C HIS A 216 26.70 20.56 15.79
N GLN A 217 26.56 19.95 16.98
CA GLN A 217 26.95 20.60 18.23
C GLN A 217 28.45 20.91 18.29
N MET A 218 29.31 19.95 17.91
CA MET A 218 30.77 20.06 18.03
C MET A 218 31.41 20.94 16.95
N ILE A 219 31.02 20.73 15.69
CA ILE A 219 31.69 21.32 14.53
C ILE A 219 31.01 22.61 14.09
N ILE A 220 29.68 22.70 14.13
CA ILE A 220 28.93 23.86 13.65
C ILE A 220 28.74 24.88 14.77
N ASN A 221 28.15 24.44 15.89
CA ASN A 221 27.92 25.32 17.04
C ASN A 221 29.17 25.54 17.91
N LYS A 222 30.27 24.84 17.60
CA LYS A 222 31.55 24.90 18.33
C LYS A 222 31.37 24.74 19.86
N ILE A 223 30.42 23.90 20.26
CA ILE A 223 30.17 23.59 21.68
C ILE A 223 31.34 22.73 22.20
N PRO A 224 31.98 23.09 23.32
CA PRO A 224 33.03 22.25 23.92
C PRO A 224 32.51 20.84 24.22
N PHE A 225 33.32 19.81 23.97
CA PHE A 225 32.89 18.41 24.06
C PHE A 225 32.28 18.06 25.44
N SER A 226 32.81 18.63 26.53
CA SER A 226 32.25 18.46 27.89
C SER A 226 30.78 18.85 28.01
N ASN A 227 30.32 19.78 27.18
CA ASN A 227 28.99 20.38 27.24
C ASN A 227 28.03 19.82 26.17
N VAL A 228 28.51 18.99 25.25
CA VAL A 228 27.70 18.35 24.21
C VAL A 228 26.71 17.37 24.84
N LYS A 229 25.48 17.32 24.33
CA LYS A 229 24.42 16.44 24.86
C LYS A 229 23.99 15.42 23.81
N ALA A 230 23.75 14.19 24.26
CA ALA A 230 23.12 13.17 23.43
C ALA A 230 21.68 13.59 23.11
N GLN A 231 21.30 13.46 21.84
CA GLN A 231 19.97 13.78 21.33
C GLN A 231 19.52 12.65 20.39
N PRO A 232 19.06 11.50 20.94
CA PRO A 232 18.75 10.31 20.13
C PRO A 232 17.57 10.54 19.17
N ASP A 233 16.67 11.47 19.48
CA ASP A 233 15.46 11.74 18.69
C ASP A 233 15.63 12.86 17.63
N SER A 234 16.85 13.37 17.43
CA SER A 234 17.12 14.41 16.42
C SER A 234 16.97 13.88 15.00
N TYR A 235 16.45 14.72 14.10
CA TYR A 235 16.30 14.44 12.66
C TYR A 235 15.41 13.22 12.34
N THR A 236 14.44 12.92 13.20
CA THR A 236 13.50 11.79 13.05
C THR A 236 12.37 12.07 12.05
N ASN A 237 12.17 13.33 11.63
CA ASN A 237 11.17 13.69 10.64
C ASN A 237 11.65 13.31 9.21
N ASP A 238 10.73 12.90 8.34
CA ASP A 238 11.04 12.55 6.94
C ASP A 238 11.67 13.71 6.15
N VAL A 239 11.35 14.96 6.50
CA VAL A 239 11.95 16.13 5.82
C VAL A 239 13.43 16.34 6.18
N ASP A 240 13.93 15.69 7.23
CA ASP A 240 15.34 15.72 7.65
C ASP A 240 16.20 14.59 7.04
N GLN A 241 15.61 13.78 6.15
CA GLN A 241 16.31 12.63 5.56
C GLN A 241 17.47 13.10 4.68
N VAL A 242 18.63 12.46 4.78
CA VAL A 242 19.78 12.72 3.92
C VAL A 242 20.37 11.37 3.48
N PRO A 243 21.04 11.30 2.31
CA PRO A 243 21.80 10.11 1.92
C PRO A 243 22.82 9.69 2.99
N LEU A 244 22.97 8.38 3.23
CA LEU A 244 23.93 7.88 4.22
C LEU A 244 25.38 8.28 3.91
N PHE A 245 25.73 8.45 2.64
CA PHE A 245 26.97 9.09 2.21
C PHE A 245 26.64 10.36 1.42
N SER A 246 27.32 11.46 1.72
CA SER A 246 27.24 12.71 0.97
C SER A 246 28.61 13.38 0.87
N LEU A 247 28.74 14.31 -0.06
CA LEU A 247 29.97 15.07 -0.29
C LEU A 247 30.19 16.16 0.79
N TRP A 248 31.40 16.72 0.85
CA TRP A 248 31.73 17.86 1.72
C TRP A 248 31.25 19.20 1.15
N LYS A 249 30.90 20.15 2.04
CA LYS A 249 30.44 21.51 1.68
C LYS A 249 31.42 22.28 0.78
N SER A 250 32.70 21.94 0.77
CA SER A 250 33.69 22.54 -0.15
C SER A 250 33.43 22.28 -1.63
N GLN A 251 32.52 21.36 -1.95
CA GLN A 251 31.99 21.21 -3.30
C GLN A 251 30.91 22.25 -3.64
N VAL A 252 30.57 23.18 -2.73
CA VAL A 252 29.83 24.39 -3.07
C VAL A 252 30.76 25.37 -3.77
N ALA A 253 30.37 25.85 -4.96
CA ALA A 253 31.18 26.79 -5.73
C ALA A 253 31.41 28.12 -4.96
N ALA A 254 32.64 28.62 -4.92
CA ALA A 254 32.95 29.88 -4.23
C ALA A 254 32.16 31.07 -4.83
N GLY A 255 31.43 31.81 -4.00
CA GLY A 255 30.56 32.92 -4.42
C GLY A 255 29.15 32.52 -4.83
N SER A 256 28.71 31.30 -4.52
CA SER A 256 27.36 30.77 -4.85
C SER A 256 26.24 31.21 -3.90
N ASP A 257 26.36 32.36 -3.24
CA ASP A 257 25.48 32.72 -2.11
C ASP A 257 23.99 32.84 -2.47
N THR A 258 23.59 32.77 -3.75
CA THR A 258 22.18 32.56 -4.13
C THR A 258 22.07 32.10 -5.58
N ILE A 259 21.57 30.89 -5.85
CA ILE A 259 20.89 30.57 -7.13
C ILE A 259 19.50 31.21 -7.08
N GLU A 260 19.46 32.53 -7.10
CA GLU A 260 18.24 33.28 -7.34
C GLU A 260 18.21 33.66 -8.82
N ASP A 261 17.95 32.70 -9.72
CA ASP A 261 17.29 33.09 -10.97
C ASP A 261 15.86 33.50 -10.62
N ARG A 262 15.75 34.70 -10.05
CA ARG A 262 14.48 35.30 -9.63
C ARG A 262 13.53 35.42 -10.82
N THR A 263 14.07 35.49 -12.04
CA THR A 263 13.28 35.50 -13.28
C THR A 263 12.50 34.20 -13.44
N ARG A 264 13.14 33.03 -13.26
CA ARG A 264 12.47 31.72 -13.35
C ARG A 264 11.48 31.53 -12.21
N PHE A 265 11.90 31.84 -10.99
CA PHE A 265 11.02 31.78 -9.81
C PHE A 265 9.76 32.63 -9.99
N ASP A 266 9.89 33.91 -10.36
CA ASP A 266 8.76 34.82 -10.55
C ASP A 266 7.83 34.35 -11.69
N LYS A 267 8.40 33.81 -12.78
CA LYS A 267 7.64 33.23 -13.91
C LYS A 267 6.82 32.03 -13.45
N ASN A 268 7.45 31.09 -12.74
CA ASN A 268 6.81 29.87 -12.23
C ASN A 268 5.74 30.18 -11.18
N LEU A 269 6.05 31.07 -10.24
CA LEU A 269 5.13 31.49 -9.19
C LEU A 269 3.90 32.21 -9.79
N THR A 270 4.10 33.00 -10.85
CA THR A 270 2.99 33.61 -11.60
C THR A 270 2.11 32.57 -12.28
N ALA A 271 2.69 31.52 -12.89
CA ALA A 271 1.92 30.44 -13.50
C ALA A 271 1.10 29.66 -12.46
N LEU A 272 1.67 29.39 -11.28
CA LEU A 272 0.96 28.75 -10.17
C LEU A 272 -0.23 29.58 -9.67
N LYS A 273 -0.12 30.91 -9.63
CA LYS A 273 -1.22 31.79 -9.16
C LYS A 273 -2.54 31.57 -9.91
N THR A 274 -2.46 31.27 -11.20
CA THR A 274 -3.64 31.10 -12.07
C THR A 274 -4.36 29.78 -11.79
N ARG A 275 -3.62 28.68 -11.56
CA ARG A 275 -4.18 27.31 -11.39
C ARG A 275 -4.32 26.88 -9.93
N TYR A 276 -3.41 27.30 -9.07
CA TYR A 276 -3.25 26.83 -7.69
C TYR A 276 -3.15 28.03 -6.74
N ALA A 277 -4.22 28.83 -6.67
CA ALA A 277 -4.22 30.08 -5.91
C ALA A 277 -3.95 29.92 -4.40
N SER A 278 -4.29 28.77 -3.80
CA SER A 278 -3.93 28.46 -2.40
C SER A 278 -2.42 28.26 -2.26
N LEU A 279 -1.87 27.33 -3.05
CA LEU A 279 -0.45 27.00 -3.05
C LEU A 279 0.42 28.24 -3.36
N TYR A 280 -0.01 29.09 -4.31
CA TYR A 280 0.65 30.37 -4.57
C TYR A 280 0.71 31.28 -3.32
N LYS A 281 -0.38 31.38 -2.54
CA LYS A 281 -0.41 32.22 -1.34
C LYS A 281 0.54 31.70 -0.27
N GLU A 282 0.69 30.39 -0.17
CA GLU A 282 1.60 29.74 0.77
C GLU A 282 3.07 29.94 0.34
N LEU A 283 3.38 29.74 -0.95
CA LEU A 283 4.76 29.76 -1.44
C LEU A 283 5.34 31.16 -1.70
N LYS A 284 4.52 32.18 -1.97
CA LYS A 284 5.02 33.53 -2.35
C LYS A 284 5.88 34.20 -1.28
N ASP A 285 5.59 33.93 -0.01
CA ASP A 285 6.31 34.47 1.15
C ASP A 285 7.02 33.35 1.92
N TYR A 286 7.06 32.14 1.38
CA TYR A 286 7.71 30.99 2.01
C TYR A 286 9.22 31.21 2.09
N GLN A 287 9.81 30.79 3.20
CA GLN A 287 11.24 30.77 3.41
C GLN A 287 11.62 29.34 3.75
N PRO A 288 12.50 28.70 2.96
CA PRO A 288 13.00 27.36 3.26
C PRO A 288 13.62 27.30 4.65
N ASP A 289 13.35 26.20 5.36
CA ASP A 289 13.75 26.04 6.76
C ASP A 289 15.09 25.30 6.86
N LYS A 290 15.20 24.15 6.18
CA LYS A 290 16.27 23.17 6.41
C LYS A 290 17.16 22.93 5.21
N TRP A 291 16.63 23.17 4.02
CA TRP A 291 17.32 22.89 2.76
C TRP A 291 17.62 24.16 1.99
N GLU A 292 18.82 24.25 1.45
CA GLU A 292 19.27 25.35 0.60
C GLU A 292 19.65 24.82 -0.80
N LEU A 293 19.31 25.58 -1.85
CA LEU A 293 19.75 25.31 -3.21
C LEU A 293 21.15 25.92 -3.44
N VAL A 294 22.12 25.08 -3.82
CA VAL A 294 23.53 25.50 -3.98
C VAL A 294 24.12 25.03 -5.31
N ASN A 295 25.10 25.77 -5.83
CA ASN A 295 25.85 25.38 -7.03
C ASN A 295 27.00 24.44 -6.64
N THR A 296 27.21 23.40 -7.43
CA THR A 296 28.33 22.47 -7.22
C THR A 296 29.57 22.90 -7.99
N VAL A 297 30.77 22.57 -7.48
CA VAL A 297 32.06 22.82 -8.14
C VAL A 297 32.19 22.02 -9.45
N CYS A 298 31.51 20.87 -9.56
CA CYS A 298 31.46 20.07 -10.78
C CYS A 298 30.44 20.57 -11.83
N GLY A 299 29.72 21.66 -11.54
CA GLY A 299 28.66 22.20 -12.39
C GLY A 299 27.28 21.60 -12.07
N GLY A 300 26.24 22.42 -12.20
CA GLY A 300 24.86 22.06 -11.82
C GLY A 300 24.53 22.39 -10.37
N VAL A 301 23.28 22.11 -9.98
CA VAL A 301 22.73 22.47 -8.66
C VAL A 301 22.62 21.27 -7.72
N ASN A 302 22.55 21.51 -6.42
CA ASN A 302 22.31 20.49 -5.39
C ASN A 302 21.49 21.08 -4.25
N LEU A 303 20.88 20.23 -3.42
CA LEU A 303 20.18 20.63 -2.20
C LEU A 303 21.07 20.31 -1.01
N TYR A 304 21.28 21.29 -0.13
CA TYR A 304 22.16 21.18 1.02
C TYR A 304 21.36 21.33 2.31
N HIS A 305 21.42 20.31 3.17
CA HIS A 305 20.79 20.37 4.48
C HIS A 305 21.65 21.20 5.42
N THR A 306 21.14 22.32 5.91
CA THR A 306 21.88 23.29 6.72
C THR A 306 22.29 22.71 8.07
N ASP A 307 21.39 22.02 8.77
CA ASP A 307 21.71 21.44 10.07
C ASP A 307 22.58 20.18 9.96
N ARG A 308 22.19 19.21 9.14
CA ARG A 308 22.91 17.95 8.96
C ARG A 308 24.16 18.09 8.11
N GLN A 309 24.39 19.24 7.49
CA GLN A 309 25.58 19.55 6.67
C GLN A 309 25.83 18.50 5.57
N ALA A 310 24.77 18.04 4.91
CA ALA A 310 24.81 16.94 3.95
C ALA A 310 24.08 17.32 2.66
N PHE A 311 24.59 16.82 1.53
CA PHE A 311 23.93 17.02 0.24
C PHE A 311 22.88 15.98 -0.05
N TRP A 312 21.79 16.42 -0.67
CA TRP A 312 20.75 15.53 -1.16
C TRP A 312 21.22 14.73 -2.36
N TYR A 313 21.97 15.29 -3.33
CA TYR A 313 22.48 14.60 -4.53
C TYR A 313 23.97 14.23 -4.38
N ASN A 314 24.39 13.12 -5.00
CA ASN A 314 25.76 12.59 -4.89
C ASN A 314 26.75 13.28 -5.84
N GLU A 315 26.24 13.98 -6.86
CA GLU A 315 27.03 14.82 -7.76
C GLU A 315 26.30 16.16 -7.95
N SER A 316 25.23 16.15 -8.76
CA SER A 316 24.31 17.27 -8.96
C SER A 316 22.91 16.74 -9.22
N ALA A 317 21.90 17.60 -9.12
CA ALA A 317 20.51 17.27 -9.40
C ALA A 317 20.33 16.78 -10.84
N GLU A 318 20.92 17.47 -11.81
CA GLU A 318 20.81 17.13 -13.24
C GLU A 318 21.33 15.72 -13.50
N LYS A 319 22.53 15.40 -13.01
CA LYS A 319 23.14 14.09 -13.27
C LYS A 319 22.38 12.95 -12.61
N ASP A 320 21.97 13.13 -11.35
CA ASP A 320 21.34 12.06 -10.58
C ASP A 320 19.87 11.86 -11.01
N GLU A 321 19.12 12.93 -11.28
CA GLU A 321 17.73 12.81 -11.75
C GLU A 321 17.63 12.33 -13.19
N TYR A 322 18.48 12.79 -14.12
CA TYR A 322 18.46 12.30 -15.50
C TYR A 322 18.96 10.87 -15.63
N ALA A 323 19.92 10.47 -14.78
CA ALA A 323 20.22 9.06 -14.65
C ALA A 323 18.94 8.30 -14.26
N TYR A 324 18.27 8.69 -13.16
CA TYR A 324 17.03 8.03 -12.73
C TYR A 324 15.96 7.97 -13.84
N LEU A 325 15.78 9.07 -14.56
CA LEU A 325 14.87 9.15 -15.71
C LEU A 325 15.21 8.09 -16.77
N GLU A 326 16.48 7.94 -17.17
CA GLU A 326 16.89 6.95 -18.17
C GLU A 326 16.47 5.53 -17.76
N GLN A 327 16.60 5.16 -16.48
CA GLN A 327 16.12 3.87 -15.98
C GLN A 327 14.60 3.77 -16.07
N PHE A 328 13.89 4.80 -15.60
CA PHE A 328 12.44 4.83 -15.64
C PHE A 328 11.93 4.70 -17.08
N GLU A 329 12.53 5.40 -18.03
CA GLU A 329 12.16 5.29 -19.44
C GLU A 329 12.39 3.89 -20.01
N ASN A 330 13.44 3.19 -19.57
CA ASN A 330 13.78 1.86 -20.07
C ASN A 330 13.10 0.68 -19.34
N ASN A 331 12.59 0.92 -18.12
CA ASN A 331 11.94 -0.08 -17.28
C ASN A 331 10.99 0.61 -16.28
N PRO A 332 9.87 1.19 -16.76
CA PRO A 332 8.99 1.96 -15.90
C PRO A 332 8.16 1.02 -15.02
N GLY A 333 8.05 1.37 -13.74
CA GLY A 333 7.07 0.76 -12.85
C GLY A 333 5.66 1.13 -13.29
N SER A 334 4.74 0.17 -13.37
CA SER A 334 3.34 0.41 -13.72
C SER A 334 2.36 -0.35 -12.81
N ILE A 335 1.18 0.23 -12.63
CA ILE A 335 0.04 -0.47 -12.07
C ILE A 335 -0.40 -1.50 -13.12
N LYS A 336 -0.49 -2.76 -12.70
CA LYS A 336 -0.93 -3.85 -13.59
C LYS A 336 -2.42 -4.08 -13.36
N PRO A 337 -3.25 -4.18 -14.41
CA PRO A 337 -4.64 -4.58 -14.23
C PRO A 337 -4.69 -5.98 -13.59
N VAL A 338 -5.72 -6.23 -12.79
CA VAL A 338 -5.94 -7.50 -12.10
C VAL A 338 -6.30 -8.58 -13.13
N LEU A 339 -5.27 -9.18 -13.72
CA LEU A 339 -5.37 -10.32 -14.64
C LEU A 339 -5.20 -11.66 -13.91
N GLY A 340 -5.32 -11.69 -12.57
CA GLY A 340 -4.94 -12.84 -11.75
C GLY A 340 -6.09 -13.72 -11.22
N SER A 341 -7.34 -13.25 -11.27
CA SER A 341 -8.44 -14.00 -10.65
C SER A 341 -8.96 -15.11 -11.57
N SER A 342 -8.85 -16.36 -11.11
CA SER A 342 -9.48 -17.52 -11.78
C SER A 342 -10.99 -17.61 -11.53
N GLY A 343 -11.54 -16.71 -10.72
CA GLY A 343 -12.93 -16.74 -10.26
C GLY A 343 -13.23 -17.83 -9.22
N GLY A 344 -12.35 -18.81 -9.03
CA GLY A 344 -12.56 -19.91 -8.10
C GLY A 344 -13.88 -20.63 -8.35
N ILE A 345 -14.83 -20.50 -7.41
CA ILE A 345 -16.19 -21.04 -7.52
C ILE A 345 -16.97 -20.38 -8.67
N LEU A 346 -16.70 -19.10 -8.94
CA LEU A 346 -17.38 -18.28 -9.95
C LEU A 346 -16.76 -18.40 -11.35
N LYS A 347 -15.83 -19.33 -11.58
CA LYS A 347 -15.10 -19.48 -12.85
C LYS A 347 -15.98 -19.54 -14.10
N ASP A 348 -17.24 -19.96 -13.96
CA ASP A 348 -18.20 -20.15 -15.04
C ASP A 348 -18.99 -18.88 -15.38
N TYR A 349 -18.91 -17.82 -14.54
CA TYR A 349 -19.44 -16.48 -14.86
C TYR A 349 -18.82 -15.96 -16.16
N ILE A 350 -19.58 -15.17 -16.92
CA ILE A 350 -19.12 -14.58 -18.18
C ILE A 350 -17.84 -13.78 -17.92
N HIS A 351 -17.82 -12.94 -16.88
CA HIS A 351 -16.65 -12.16 -16.50
C HIS A 351 -15.37 -13.01 -16.41
N TYR A 352 -15.34 -14.04 -15.55
CA TYR A 352 -14.14 -14.84 -15.31
C TYR A 352 -13.74 -15.69 -16.52
N ARG A 353 -14.71 -16.21 -17.30
CA ARG A 353 -14.42 -16.90 -18.57
C ARG A 353 -13.67 -16.02 -19.55
N TYR A 354 -14.01 -14.74 -19.64
CA TYR A 354 -13.34 -13.79 -20.53
C TYR A 354 -12.04 -13.24 -19.94
N VAL A 355 -11.93 -13.05 -18.62
CA VAL A 355 -10.65 -12.76 -17.95
C VAL A 355 -9.61 -13.81 -18.31
N GLN A 356 -9.96 -15.10 -18.28
CA GLN A 356 -9.03 -16.18 -18.67
C GLN A 356 -8.58 -16.10 -20.14
N LYS A 357 -9.43 -15.58 -21.05
CA LYS A 357 -9.03 -15.33 -22.44
C LYS A 357 -8.01 -14.21 -22.56
N PHE A 358 -8.18 -13.12 -21.82
CA PHE A 358 -7.19 -12.03 -21.76
C PHE A 358 -5.86 -12.49 -21.14
N VAL A 359 -5.91 -13.32 -20.10
CA VAL A 359 -4.71 -13.94 -19.50
C VAL A 359 -3.98 -14.82 -20.50
N ALA A 360 -4.72 -15.66 -21.24
CA ALA A 360 -4.15 -16.51 -22.28
C ALA A 360 -3.52 -15.66 -23.40
N LEU A 361 -4.21 -14.61 -23.85
CA LEU A 361 -3.68 -13.68 -24.86
C LEU A 361 -2.37 -13.03 -24.39
N ARG A 362 -2.33 -12.51 -23.17
CA ARG A 362 -1.11 -11.91 -22.61
C ARG A 362 0.05 -12.91 -22.55
N LYS A 363 -0.23 -14.16 -22.16
CA LYS A 363 0.78 -15.22 -22.12
C LYS A 363 1.29 -15.57 -23.52
N GLU A 364 0.42 -15.57 -24.52
CA GLU A 364 0.77 -15.83 -25.91
C GLU A 364 1.65 -14.73 -26.51
N LEU A 365 1.35 -13.46 -26.23
CA LEU A 365 2.14 -12.31 -26.69
C LEU A 365 3.54 -12.23 -26.05
N GLY A 366 3.82 -13.03 -25.01
CA GLY A 366 5.10 -13.08 -24.31
C GLY A 366 5.40 -11.84 -23.45
N VAL A 367 6.50 -11.86 -22.72
CA VAL A 367 6.98 -10.69 -21.96
C VAL A 367 7.70 -9.76 -22.92
N LYS A 368 7.12 -8.57 -23.16
CA LYS A 368 7.81 -7.50 -23.91
C LYS A 368 8.51 -6.57 -22.93
N LYS A 369 9.67 -6.04 -23.33
CA LYS A 369 10.33 -4.97 -22.61
C LYS A 369 9.38 -3.76 -22.61
N MET A 370 9.02 -3.28 -21.44
CA MET A 370 8.22 -2.06 -21.33
C MET A 370 9.18 -0.88 -21.37
N VAL A 371 9.07 -0.06 -22.40
CA VAL A 371 9.66 1.27 -22.46
C VAL A 371 8.54 2.26 -22.15
N LEU A 372 8.87 3.38 -21.50
CA LEU A 372 7.89 4.42 -21.24
C LEU A 372 7.34 4.95 -22.58
N PRO A 373 6.01 4.96 -22.79
CA PRO A 373 5.40 5.34 -24.07
C PRO A 373 5.45 6.87 -24.29
N GLU A 374 5.36 7.31 -25.56
CA GLU A 374 5.26 8.74 -25.90
C GLU A 374 3.99 9.40 -25.35
N LYS A 375 2.91 8.61 -25.21
CA LYS A 375 1.66 9.02 -24.58
C LYS A 375 1.45 8.22 -23.30
N ILE A 376 1.35 8.95 -22.19
CA ILE A 376 1.24 8.40 -20.84
C ILE A 376 -0.17 8.66 -20.33
N PRO A 377 -1.00 7.61 -20.15
CA PRO A 377 -2.32 7.72 -19.55
C PRO A 377 -2.32 8.43 -18.20
N ALA A 378 -1.45 7.99 -17.30
CA ALA A 378 -1.28 8.61 -16.01
C ALA A 378 0.14 8.41 -15.49
N LEU A 379 0.69 9.45 -14.87
CA LEU A 379 2.00 9.46 -14.24
C LEU A 379 1.83 9.80 -12.76
N MET A 380 2.26 8.92 -11.87
CA MET A 380 2.31 9.17 -10.43
C MET A 380 3.76 9.42 -10.03
N THR A 381 4.08 10.63 -9.57
CA THR A 381 5.42 11.01 -9.13
C THR A 381 5.45 11.12 -7.61
N PHE A 382 6.36 10.39 -6.99
CA PHE A 382 6.52 10.34 -5.53
C PHE A 382 7.92 10.82 -5.16
N CYS A 383 7.99 11.87 -4.34
CA CYS A 383 9.21 12.58 -3.96
C CYS A 383 10.11 12.93 -5.17
N PRO A 384 9.58 13.63 -6.18
CA PRO A 384 10.36 14.03 -7.35
C PRO A 384 11.45 15.07 -7.04
N THR A 385 11.49 15.65 -5.83
CA THR A 385 12.52 16.59 -5.36
C THR A 385 12.55 17.87 -6.22
N LEU A 386 13.63 18.14 -6.97
CA LEU A 386 13.69 19.29 -7.89
C LEU A 386 12.95 19.04 -9.20
N GLY A 387 12.71 17.78 -9.56
CA GLY A 387 11.77 17.41 -10.61
C GLY A 387 12.25 17.61 -12.05
N LEU A 388 13.55 17.78 -12.26
CA LEU A 388 14.18 17.96 -13.57
C LEU A 388 13.94 16.75 -14.49
N GLY A 389 14.03 15.53 -13.96
CA GLY A 389 13.71 14.33 -14.72
C GLY A 389 12.23 14.25 -15.11
N VAL A 390 11.34 14.72 -14.24
CA VAL A 390 9.89 14.77 -14.51
C VAL A 390 9.57 15.89 -15.50
N GLU A 391 10.29 17.02 -15.46
CA GLU A 391 10.17 18.09 -16.44
C GLU A 391 10.35 17.55 -17.86
N ASP A 392 11.40 16.76 -18.09
CA ASP A 392 11.68 16.17 -19.39
C ASP A 392 10.54 15.25 -19.86
N VAL A 393 9.98 14.42 -18.96
CA VAL A 393 8.80 13.60 -19.28
C VAL A 393 7.62 14.49 -19.66
N LEU A 394 7.26 15.46 -18.83
CA LEU A 394 6.10 16.32 -19.04
C LEU A 394 6.26 17.24 -20.26
N ARG A 395 7.47 17.61 -20.64
CA ARG A 395 7.74 18.46 -21.82
C ARG A 395 7.82 17.66 -23.12
N ASN A 396 8.41 16.47 -23.09
CA ASN A 396 8.68 15.71 -24.30
C ASN A 396 7.64 14.63 -24.62
N ARG A 397 6.75 14.31 -23.67
CA ARG A 397 5.69 13.29 -23.82
C ARG A 397 4.32 13.89 -23.49
N THR A 398 3.25 13.30 -24.01
CA THR A 398 1.89 13.72 -23.65
C THR A 398 1.47 12.94 -22.41
N VAL A 399 1.12 13.64 -21.33
CA VAL A 399 0.73 13.02 -20.05
C VAL A 399 -0.66 13.46 -19.66
N GLN A 400 -1.66 12.59 -19.84
CA GLN A 400 -3.06 12.96 -19.67
C GLN A 400 -3.43 13.29 -18.21
N SER A 401 -2.82 12.62 -17.24
CA SER A 401 -3.00 12.89 -15.81
C SER A 401 -1.70 12.69 -15.05
N CYS A 402 -1.25 13.73 -14.35
CA CYS A 402 -0.04 13.70 -13.54
C CYS A 402 -0.39 13.94 -12.07
N PHE A 403 0.07 13.05 -11.19
CA PHE A 403 -0.03 13.19 -9.74
C PHE A 403 1.37 13.49 -9.20
N TRP A 404 1.52 14.58 -8.47
CA TRP A 404 2.78 15.02 -7.91
C TRP A 404 2.69 15.03 -6.39
N VAL A 405 3.47 14.15 -5.74
CA VAL A 405 3.50 14.03 -4.29
C VAL A 405 4.89 14.39 -3.78
N GLU A 406 4.99 15.50 -3.04
CA GLU A 406 6.24 15.97 -2.44
C GLU A 406 5.99 16.39 -0.98
N PRO A 407 6.36 15.53 -0.01
CA PRO A 407 6.19 15.85 1.42
C PRO A 407 7.09 17.01 1.88
N ASN A 408 8.22 17.25 1.22
CA ASN A 408 9.14 18.32 1.63
C ASN A 408 8.85 19.63 0.88
N VAL A 409 8.25 20.59 1.58
CA VAL A 409 7.89 21.90 1.02
C VAL A 409 9.13 22.66 0.54
N ASP A 410 10.29 22.52 1.19
CA ASP A 410 11.54 23.15 0.73
C ASP A 410 11.93 22.62 -0.65
N PHE A 411 11.79 21.32 -0.90
CA PHE A 411 12.11 20.73 -2.20
C PHE A 411 11.20 21.25 -3.30
N PHE A 412 9.89 21.28 -3.06
CA PHE A 412 8.94 21.84 -4.03
C PHE A 412 9.21 23.33 -4.26
N TYR A 413 9.49 24.10 -3.20
CA TYR A 413 9.85 25.51 -3.31
C TYR A 413 11.09 25.69 -4.19
N TRP A 414 12.17 24.94 -3.93
CA TRP A 414 13.39 25.02 -4.73
C TRP A 414 13.22 24.53 -6.17
N SER A 415 12.27 23.62 -6.44
CA SER A 415 11.90 23.25 -7.81
C SER A 415 11.45 24.47 -8.64
N LEU A 416 10.82 25.48 -8.01
CA LEU A 416 10.41 26.73 -8.69
C LEU A 416 11.59 27.56 -9.18
N HIS A 417 12.79 27.36 -8.64
CA HIS A 417 14.00 28.05 -9.05
C HIS A 417 14.72 27.36 -10.20
N VAL A 418 14.44 26.09 -10.47
CA VAL A 418 15.23 25.26 -11.40
C VAL A 418 14.39 24.69 -12.54
N MET A 419 13.21 24.13 -12.26
CA MET A 419 12.30 23.55 -13.25
C MET A 419 11.51 24.65 -13.98
N ASP A 420 11.24 24.54 -15.29
CA ASP A 420 10.37 25.50 -16.01
C ASP A 420 8.88 25.13 -15.84
N TRP A 421 8.37 25.23 -14.61
CA TRP A 421 6.97 24.98 -14.28
C TRP A 421 5.99 25.77 -15.15
N ALA A 422 6.31 27.02 -15.48
CA ALA A 422 5.45 27.85 -16.31
C ALA A 422 5.22 27.21 -17.69
N SER A 423 6.27 26.71 -18.34
CA SER A 423 6.16 26.03 -19.63
C SER A 423 5.49 24.65 -19.52
N VAL A 424 5.71 23.91 -18.43
CA VAL A 424 5.00 22.65 -18.17
C VAL A 424 3.50 22.89 -18.01
N LEU A 425 3.10 23.85 -17.18
CA LEU A 425 1.69 24.18 -16.93
C LEU A 425 0.99 24.69 -18.19
N GLU A 426 1.68 25.51 -19.01
CA GLU A 426 1.16 25.98 -20.29
C GLU A 426 0.93 24.82 -21.28
N LYS A 427 1.86 23.86 -21.34
CA LYS A 427 1.71 22.69 -22.20
C LYS A 427 0.52 21.83 -21.76
N LEU A 428 0.45 21.50 -20.47
CA LEU A 428 -0.64 20.68 -19.93
C LEU A 428 -2.02 21.32 -20.19
N GLU A 429 -2.11 22.65 -20.18
CA GLU A 429 -3.32 23.37 -20.59
C GLU A 429 -3.72 23.13 -22.04
N LYS A 430 -2.74 23.27 -22.95
CA LYS A 430 -2.96 23.11 -24.39
C LYS A 430 -3.35 21.68 -24.74
N GLU A 431 -2.90 20.71 -23.95
CA GLU A 431 -3.16 19.28 -24.13
C GLU A 431 -4.37 18.78 -23.31
N ASP A 432 -5.14 19.67 -22.66
CA ASP A 432 -6.27 19.31 -21.77
C ASP A 432 -5.90 18.22 -20.75
N SER A 433 -4.67 18.31 -20.25
CA SER A 433 -4.06 17.36 -19.32
C SER A 433 -4.18 17.85 -17.89
N PHE A 434 -4.34 16.91 -16.96
CA PHE A 434 -4.58 17.22 -15.55
C PHE A 434 -3.29 17.09 -14.73
N LEU A 435 -3.05 18.05 -13.83
CA LEU A 435 -1.98 17.99 -12.83
C LEU A 435 -2.55 18.15 -11.43
N PHE A 436 -2.26 17.18 -10.57
CA PHE A 436 -2.67 17.12 -9.19
C PHE A 436 -1.45 17.26 -8.30
N LEU A 437 -1.42 18.29 -7.45
CA LEU A 437 -0.30 18.58 -6.56
C LEU A 437 -0.69 18.26 -5.11
N HIS A 438 0.11 17.40 -4.46
CA HIS A 438 0.05 17.06 -3.04
C HIS A 438 1.39 17.45 -2.41
N ILE A 439 1.44 18.64 -1.80
CA ILE A 439 2.67 19.24 -1.27
C ILE A 439 2.56 19.34 0.24
N GLY A 440 3.57 18.86 0.97
CA GLY A 440 3.62 18.89 2.43
C GLY A 440 2.82 17.79 3.14
N ASP A 441 2.22 16.86 2.39
CA ASP A 441 1.52 15.68 2.91
C ASP A 441 2.46 14.45 2.83
N ASP A 442 2.48 13.61 3.85
CA ASP A 442 3.28 12.38 3.92
C ASP A 442 2.67 11.20 3.12
N GLY A 443 1.57 11.48 2.42
CA GLY A 443 0.86 10.56 1.56
C GLY A 443 -0.20 9.75 2.29
N GLU A 444 -0.51 10.04 3.56
CA GLU A 444 -1.58 9.35 4.29
C GLU A 444 -2.97 9.56 3.64
N ASN A 445 -3.24 10.75 3.10
CA ASN A 445 -4.52 11.07 2.44
C ASN A 445 -4.54 10.74 0.94
N LEU A 446 -3.37 10.37 0.39
CA LEU A 446 -3.17 10.17 -1.04
C LEU A 446 -4.11 9.13 -1.65
N ALA A 447 -4.44 8.07 -0.90
CA ALA A 447 -5.37 7.04 -1.34
C ALA A 447 -6.80 7.56 -1.45
N ASP A 448 -7.28 8.28 -0.43
CA ASP A 448 -8.63 8.83 -0.42
C ASP A 448 -8.78 9.92 -1.50
N ASP A 449 -7.78 10.78 -1.66
CA ASP A 449 -7.76 11.83 -2.68
C ASP A 449 -7.68 11.27 -4.10
N LEU A 450 -6.84 10.25 -4.32
CA LEU A 450 -6.77 9.58 -5.61
C LEU A 450 -8.07 8.85 -5.91
N MET A 451 -8.66 8.14 -4.95
CA MET A 451 -9.94 7.43 -5.11
C MET A 451 -11.08 8.39 -5.50
N GLY A 452 -11.15 9.56 -4.86
CA GLY A 452 -12.11 10.60 -5.23
C GLY A 452 -11.98 11.01 -6.70
N ARG A 453 -10.74 11.03 -7.23
CA ARG A 453 -10.47 11.36 -8.64
C ARG A 453 -10.66 10.19 -9.60
N VAL A 454 -10.35 8.96 -9.18
CA VAL A 454 -10.63 7.72 -9.94
C VAL A 454 -12.12 7.60 -10.23
N ASN A 455 -12.97 7.99 -9.28
CA ASN A 455 -14.42 8.01 -9.48
C ASN A 455 -14.94 9.18 -10.34
N SER A 456 -14.07 10.11 -10.74
CA SER A 456 -14.37 11.20 -11.69
C SER A 456 -13.76 10.92 -13.07
N THR A 457 -13.87 11.86 -14.00
CA THR A 457 -13.65 11.70 -15.46
C THR A 457 -12.31 11.03 -15.88
N ALA A 458 -11.31 10.94 -14.99
CA ALA A 458 -9.98 10.36 -15.23
C ALA A 458 -9.78 8.87 -14.80
N GLY A 459 -10.78 8.21 -14.20
CA GLY A 459 -10.63 6.87 -13.58
C GLY A 459 -9.99 5.75 -14.39
N ASN A 460 -10.25 5.70 -15.70
CA ASN A 460 -9.75 4.63 -16.56
C ASN A 460 -8.22 4.72 -16.79
N TYR A 461 -7.65 5.92 -16.66
CA TYR A 461 -6.22 6.16 -16.86
C TYR A 461 -5.38 5.82 -15.62
N ALA A 462 -5.97 5.96 -14.43
CA ALA A 462 -5.31 5.64 -13.16
C ALA A 462 -4.94 4.13 -13.06
N ILE A 463 -5.65 3.26 -13.78
CA ILE A 463 -5.42 1.80 -13.77
C ILE A 463 -4.21 1.40 -14.62
N ASN A 464 -3.76 2.30 -15.51
CA ASN A 464 -2.55 2.15 -16.33
C ASN A 464 -1.50 3.22 -15.97
N SER A 465 -1.46 3.62 -14.70
CA SER A 465 -0.48 4.59 -14.24
C SER A 465 0.93 4.01 -14.22
N TYR A 466 1.87 4.83 -14.65
CA TYR A 466 3.28 4.62 -14.40
C TYR A 466 3.68 5.36 -13.13
N TYR A 467 4.53 4.77 -12.29
CA TYR A 467 5.00 5.41 -11.07
C TYR A 467 6.49 5.75 -11.15
N TYR A 468 6.80 7.03 -10.95
CA TYR A 468 8.14 7.60 -10.90
C TYR A 468 8.53 7.80 -9.43
N THR A 469 9.53 7.05 -8.95
CA THR A 469 9.90 6.96 -7.53
C THR A 469 11.41 7.09 -7.36
N PRO A 470 12.00 8.25 -7.70
CA PRO A 470 13.45 8.45 -7.61
C PRO A 470 13.94 8.10 -6.20
N PHE A 471 13.26 8.63 -5.19
CA PHE A 471 13.51 8.35 -3.80
C PHE A 471 12.19 8.11 -3.07
N LEU A 472 12.20 7.30 -2.01
CA LEU A 472 11.06 7.15 -1.11
C LEU A 472 11.59 7.13 0.33
N SER A 473 11.14 8.05 1.16
CA SER A 473 11.31 7.89 2.61
C SER A 473 10.57 6.63 3.07
N ALA A 474 10.91 6.10 4.25
CA ALA A 474 10.26 4.90 4.76
C ALA A 474 8.73 5.06 4.89
N ASN A 475 8.27 6.25 5.30
CA ASN A 475 6.85 6.57 5.42
C ASN A 475 6.17 6.72 4.06
N VAL A 476 6.75 7.49 3.13
CA VAL A 476 6.18 7.63 1.78
C VAL A 476 6.15 6.29 1.06
N LYS A 477 7.18 5.46 1.21
CA LYS A 477 7.19 4.10 0.67
C LYS A 477 6.01 3.28 1.20
N LYS A 478 5.76 3.33 2.50
CA LYS A 478 4.63 2.64 3.13
C LYS A 478 3.29 3.17 2.60
N SER A 479 3.14 4.48 2.46
CA SER A 479 1.94 5.12 1.90
C SER A 479 1.72 4.76 0.43
N VAL A 480 2.78 4.77 -0.40
CA VAL A 480 2.74 4.36 -1.81
C VAL A 480 2.41 2.87 -1.93
N SER A 481 3.02 1.99 -1.15
CA SER A 481 2.68 0.56 -1.16
C SER A 481 1.23 0.33 -0.76
N ARG A 482 0.74 1.01 0.29
CA ARG A 482 -0.68 0.97 0.68
C ARG A 482 -1.60 1.48 -0.41
N LEU A 483 -1.25 2.59 -1.08
CA LEU A 483 -2.01 3.13 -2.21
C LEU A 483 -2.13 2.11 -3.34
N LEU A 484 -0.99 1.54 -3.76
CA LEU A 484 -0.96 0.54 -4.83
C LEU A 484 -1.75 -0.72 -4.46
N GLU A 485 -1.66 -1.17 -3.20
CA GLU A 485 -2.50 -2.23 -2.64
C GLU A 485 -3.98 -1.86 -2.71
N ASP A 486 -4.37 -0.67 -2.22
CA ASP A 486 -5.77 -0.24 -2.15
C ASP A 486 -6.39 -0.06 -3.57
N ILE A 487 -5.65 0.51 -4.53
CA ILE A 487 -6.07 0.59 -5.94
C ILE A 487 -6.31 -0.82 -6.49
N THR A 488 -5.35 -1.74 -6.30
CA THR A 488 -5.46 -3.14 -6.75
C THR A 488 -6.64 -3.85 -6.08
N SER A 489 -6.88 -3.56 -4.79
CA SER A 489 -7.96 -4.12 -3.98
C SER A 489 -9.33 -3.71 -4.53
N ILE A 490 -9.52 -2.42 -4.80
CA ILE A 490 -10.79 -1.88 -5.30
C ILE A 490 -11.09 -2.48 -6.66
N LEU A 491 -10.11 -2.54 -7.56
CA LEU A 491 -10.27 -3.14 -8.89
C LEU A 491 -10.61 -4.63 -8.84
N SER A 492 -10.23 -5.34 -7.77
CA SER A 492 -10.54 -6.76 -7.59
C SER A 492 -11.96 -7.00 -7.06
N LEU A 493 -12.61 -5.96 -6.52
CA LEU A 493 -13.89 -6.05 -5.80
C LEU A 493 -15.01 -5.24 -6.46
N THR A 494 -14.78 -4.71 -7.66
CA THR A 494 -15.81 -4.04 -8.44
C THR A 494 -16.87 -5.04 -8.90
N GLU A 495 -18.13 -4.60 -8.89
CA GLU A 495 -19.27 -5.33 -9.46
C GLU A 495 -18.96 -5.68 -10.93
N ASN A 496 -19.36 -6.84 -11.43
CA ASN A 496 -19.27 -7.16 -12.86
C ASN A 496 -20.67 -7.44 -13.43
N TYR A 497 -20.77 -7.64 -14.74
CA TYR A 497 -22.07 -7.91 -15.40
C TYR A 497 -22.86 -9.03 -14.72
N ASP A 498 -22.24 -10.18 -14.44
CA ASP A 498 -22.93 -11.31 -13.81
C ASP A 498 -23.46 -10.92 -12.42
N HIS A 499 -22.64 -10.24 -11.61
CA HIS A 499 -23.05 -9.75 -10.30
C HIS A 499 -24.20 -8.74 -10.37
N ALA A 500 -24.16 -7.81 -11.32
CA ALA A 500 -25.21 -6.82 -11.51
C ALA A 500 -26.53 -7.48 -11.98
N LEU A 501 -26.45 -8.39 -12.96
CA LEU A 501 -27.60 -9.15 -13.45
C LEU A 501 -28.27 -9.93 -12.32
N PHE A 502 -27.49 -10.74 -11.60
CA PHE A 502 -28.02 -11.54 -10.50
C PHE A 502 -28.48 -10.66 -9.34
N GLY A 503 -27.84 -9.53 -9.06
CA GLY A 503 -28.26 -8.59 -8.03
C GLY A 503 -29.67 -8.08 -8.29
N LEU A 504 -29.94 -7.68 -9.53
CA LEU A 504 -31.25 -7.20 -9.97
C LEU A 504 -32.29 -8.32 -10.03
N SER A 505 -31.95 -9.44 -10.68
CA SER A 505 -32.85 -10.59 -10.85
C SER A 505 -33.25 -11.23 -9.52
N HIS A 506 -32.28 -11.44 -8.63
CA HIS A 506 -32.52 -12.03 -7.32
C HIS A 506 -33.37 -11.11 -6.47
N PHE A 507 -33.11 -9.80 -6.47
CA PHE A 507 -33.90 -8.86 -5.68
C PHE A 507 -35.37 -8.86 -6.12
N ARG A 508 -35.64 -8.86 -7.43
CA ARG A 508 -37.01 -8.95 -7.98
C ARG A 508 -37.69 -10.27 -7.59
N HIS A 509 -36.99 -11.40 -7.64
CA HIS A 509 -37.51 -12.69 -7.15
C HIS A 509 -37.80 -12.66 -5.64
N ASN A 510 -36.88 -12.12 -4.85
CA ASN A 510 -37.00 -12.03 -3.40
C ASN A 510 -38.20 -11.16 -2.99
N LEU A 511 -38.44 -10.05 -3.68
CA LEU A 511 -39.63 -9.21 -3.49
C LEU A 511 -40.92 -9.98 -3.79
N LYS A 512 -40.98 -10.69 -4.93
CA LYS A 512 -42.12 -11.56 -5.29
C LYS A 512 -42.38 -12.64 -4.24
N ASN A 513 -41.34 -13.10 -3.56
CA ASN A 513 -41.42 -14.12 -2.51
C ASN A 513 -41.65 -13.53 -1.09
N GLY A 514 -42.00 -12.23 -0.98
CA GLY A 514 -42.40 -11.61 0.28
C GLY A 514 -41.23 -11.19 1.18
N THR A 515 -40.03 -11.06 0.61
CA THR A 515 -38.86 -10.56 1.34
C THR A 515 -39.08 -9.12 1.79
N ARG A 516 -38.79 -8.82 3.05
CA ARG A 516 -39.04 -7.52 3.67
C ARG A 516 -37.85 -6.59 3.53
N VAL A 517 -38.08 -5.33 3.17
CA VAL A 517 -37.03 -4.35 2.89
C VAL A 517 -37.06 -3.23 3.93
N LEU A 518 -35.88 -2.76 4.31
CA LEU A 518 -35.73 -1.67 5.28
C LEU A 518 -35.79 -0.29 4.60
N THR A 519 -36.60 0.60 5.14
CA THR A 519 -36.67 2.00 4.72
C THR A 519 -36.15 2.93 5.83
N GLU A 520 -35.66 4.10 5.44
CA GLU A 520 -35.19 5.11 6.40
C GLU A 520 -36.30 5.52 7.37
N GLN A 521 -37.53 5.66 6.87
CA GLN A 521 -38.69 6.03 7.67
C GLN A 521 -38.97 4.98 8.75
N LYS A 522 -39.19 3.71 8.36
CA LYS A 522 -39.50 2.63 9.31
C LYS A 522 -38.39 2.45 10.33
N ARG A 523 -37.12 2.48 9.91
CA ARG A 523 -35.99 2.46 10.84
C ARG A 523 -36.07 3.58 11.86
N ASN A 524 -36.23 4.82 11.40
CA ASN A 524 -36.21 6.00 12.28
C ASN A 524 -37.39 6.05 13.24
N GLU A 525 -38.57 5.62 12.81
CA GLU A 525 -39.78 5.58 13.63
C GLU A 525 -39.74 4.43 14.65
N CYS A 526 -39.40 3.22 14.21
CA CYS A 526 -39.44 2.03 15.05
C CYS A 526 -38.24 1.89 16.00
N LEU A 527 -37.06 2.44 15.64
CA LEU A 527 -35.80 2.28 16.37
C LEU A 527 -35.25 3.64 16.85
N LYS A 528 -36.13 4.59 17.13
CA LYS A 528 -35.75 5.94 17.57
C LYS A 528 -34.83 5.93 18.80
N ASP A 529 -35.17 5.11 19.79
CA ASP A 529 -34.50 5.06 21.09
C ASP A 529 -33.39 3.98 21.16
N GLY A 530 -33.11 3.33 20.02
CA GLY A 530 -32.19 2.20 19.91
C GLY A 530 -32.74 0.89 20.48
N VAL A 531 -31.97 -0.18 20.37
CA VAL A 531 -32.28 -1.52 20.89
C VAL A 531 -31.42 -1.78 22.11
N ASP A 532 -32.06 -1.82 23.28
CA ASP A 532 -31.44 -1.99 24.60
C ASP A 532 -31.39 -3.47 25.02
N VAL A 533 -31.04 -4.34 24.07
CA VAL A 533 -30.82 -5.77 24.27
C VAL A 533 -29.52 -6.13 23.57
N PRO A 534 -28.61 -6.88 24.22
CA PRO A 534 -27.36 -7.30 23.59
C PRO A 534 -27.58 -8.13 22.32
N LEU A 535 -26.85 -7.80 21.26
CA LEU A 535 -26.74 -8.64 20.07
C LEU A 535 -25.42 -9.41 20.08
N PHE A 536 -25.50 -10.74 20.06
CA PHE A 536 -24.35 -11.61 19.87
C PHE A 536 -24.21 -11.91 18.38
N ILE A 537 -23.15 -11.42 17.75
CA ILE A 537 -22.78 -11.73 16.37
C ILE A 537 -21.76 -12.86 16.42
N ILE A 538 -22.13 -14.00 15.82
CA ILE A 538 -21.34 -15.22 15.92
C ILE A 538 -20.85 -15.64 14.53
N GLY A 539 -19.54 -15.61 14.37
CA GLY A 539 -18.79 -16.12 13.22
C GLY A 539 -18.26 -17.52 13.48
N ASN A 540 -17.68 -18.12 12.44
CA ASN A 540 -17.29 -19.54 12.45
C ASN A 540 -15.80 -19.76 12.75
N GLY A 541 -15.11 -18.78 13.33
CA GLY A 541 -13.71 -18.88 13.70
C GLY A 541 -13.47 -19.95 14.79
N PRO A 542 -12.30 -20.60 14.81
CA PRO A 542 -11.96 -21.61 15.82
C PRO A 542 -12.15 -21.15 17.27
N SER A 543 -12.02 -19.85 17.57
CA SER A 543 -12.20 -19.36 18.94
C SER A 543 -13.61 -19.58 19.49
N LEU A 544 -14.63 -19.72 18.63
CA LEU A 544 -16.02 -19.98 19.01
C LEU A 544 -16.16 -21.20 19.93
N ASP A 545 -15.37 -22.25 19.69
CA ASP A 545 -15.46 -23.50 20.46
C ASP A 545 -15.22 -23.27 21.97
N ASN A 546 -14.50 -22.21 22.34
CA ASN A 546 -14.23 -21.85 23.74
C ASN A 546 -15.40 -21.11 24.41
N ASP A 547 -16.29 -20.49 23.62
CA ASP A 547 -17.31 -19.56 24.11
C ASP A 547 -18.73 -20.17 24.14
N ILE A 548 -18.93 -21.34 23.52
CA ILE A 548 -20.23 -22.00 23.38
C ILE A 548 -20.98 -22.13 24.71
N GLU A 549 -20.31 -22.56 25.78
CA GLU A 549 -20.96 -22.77 27.08
C GLU A 549 -21.39 -21.46 27.74
N ALA A 550 -20.60 -20.39 27.61
CA ALA A 550 -20.96 -19.07 28.11
C ALA A 550 -22.17 -18.50 27.35
N ILE A 551 -22.21 -18.69 26.02
CA ILE A 551 -23.34 -18.28 25.17
C ILE A 551 -24.63 -18.98 25.61
N LYS A 552 -24.57 -20.31 25.88
CA LYS A 552 -25.75 -21.08 26.34
C LYS A 552 -26.33 -20.55 27.65
N GLN A 553 -25.49 -20.10 28.58
CA GLN A 553 -25.93 -19.63 29.90
C GLN A 553 -26.76 -18.34 29.85
N VAL A 554 -26.62 -17.54 28.79
CA VAL A 554 -27.30 -16.25 28.64
C VAL A 554 -28.23 -16.18 27.43
N ARG A 555 -28.36 -17.28 26.67
CA ARG A 555 -29.02 -17.32 25.37
C ARG A 555 -30.42 -16.73 25.36
N ASP A 556 -31.21 -16.97 26.40
CA ASP A 556 -32.62 -16.55 26.47
C ASP A 556 -32.80 -15.05 26.70
N ARG A 557 -31.74 -14.32 27.09
CA ARG A 557 -31.73 -12.90 27.43
C ARG A 557 -31.08 -12.01 26.37
N VAL A 558 -30.54 -12.60 25.31
CA VAL A 558 -29.83 -11.87 24.24
C VAL A 558 -30.43 -12.22 22.87
N LEU A 559 -30.18 -11.37 21.89
CA LEU A 559 -30.42 -11.71 20.48
C LEU A 559 -29.16 -12.34 19.90
N VAL A 560 -29.31 -13.42 19.13
CA VAL A 560 -28.19 -14.12 18.49
C VAL A 560 -28.30 -14.03 16.98
N MET A 561 -27.24 -13.57 16.32
CA MET A 561 -27.08 -13.58 14.87
C MET A 561 -25.94 -14.54 14.48
N SER A 562 -26.29 -15.58 13.71
CA SER A 562 -25.33 -16.48 13.06
C SER A 562 -24.82 -15.85 11.76
N CYS A 563 -23.52 -15.94 11.48
CA CYS A 563 -22.93 -15.51 10.22
C CYS A 563 -22.52 -16.72 9.35
N GLY A 564 -23.18 -16.92 8.21
CA GLY A 564 -22.77 -17.91 7.21
C GLY A 564 -22.66 -19.34 7.77
N THR A 565 -21.48 -19.95 7.63
CA THR A 565 -21.28 -21.36 7.98
C THR A 565 -21.34 -21.67 9.49
N THR A 566 -21.41 -20.64 10.34
CA THR A 566 -21.62 -20.76 11.80
C THR A 566 -22.94 -21.44 12.16
N LEU A 567 -23.95 -21.37 11.28
CA LEU A 567 -25.29 -21.88 11.54
C LEU A 567 -25.29 -23.36 11.95
N LYS A 568 -24.43 -24.16 11.31
CA LYS A 568 -24.26 -25.59 11.63
C LYS A 568 -23.61 -25.81 12.99
N ALA A 569 -22.62 -25.00 13.36
CA ALA A 569 -21.94 -25.12 14.65
C ALA A 569 -22.91 -24.81 15.81
N LEU A 570 -23.77 -23.80 15.65
CA LEU A 570 -24.81 -23.48 16.64
C LEU A 570 -25.87 -24.58 16.73
N TRP A 571 -26.35 -25.09 15.59
CA TRP A 571 -27.29 -26.21 15.54
C TRP A 571 -26.74 -27.45 16.24
N ALA A 572 -25.48 -27.83 15.96
CA ALA A 572 -24.82 -28.98 16.58
C ALA A 572 -24.67 -28.84 18.11
N ASN A 573 -24.69 -27.61 18.62
CA ASN A 573 -24.60 -27.28 20.05
C ASN A 573 -25.95 -26.97 20.69
N GLY A 574 -27.07 -27.14 19.97
CA GLY A 574 -28.41 -26.87 20.50
C GLY A 574 -28.71 -25.40 20.75
N ILE A 575 -28.01 -24.48 20.06
CA ILE A 575 -28.25 -23.04 20.09
C ILE A 575 -29.02 -22.67 18.84
N GLN A 576 -30.28 -22.26 18.97
CA GLN A 576 -31.04 -21.68 17.85
C GLN A 576 -30.80 -20.17 17.83
N PRO A 577 -30.29 -19.56 16.75
CA PRO A 577 -30.14 -18.12 16.66
C PRO A 577 -31.49 -17.41 16.42
N ASP A 578 -31.54 -16.11 16.65
CA ASP A 578 -32.70 -15.27 16.28
C ASP A 578 -32.62 -14.87 14.81
N PHE A 579 -31.40 -14.54 14.36
CA PHE A 579 -31.11 -14.13 12.99
C PHE A 579 -30.03 -15.02 12.35
N HIS A 580 -30.11 -15.21 11.04
CA HIS A 580 -29.05 -15.81 10.23
C HIS A 580 -28.67 -14.87 9.09
N ALA A 581 -27.41 -14.45 9.05
CA ALA A 581 -26.88 -13.55 8.05
C ALA A 581 -26.20 -14.30 6.89
N GLU A 582 -26.47 -13.88 5.65
CA GLU A 582 -25.76 -14.33 4.44
C GLU A 582 -25.41 -13.17 3.51
N VAL A 583 -24.21 -13.24 2.93
CA VAL A 583 -23.69 -12.22 2.00
C VAL A 583 -23.47 -12.75 0.58
N GLU A 584 -23.36 -14.07 0.41
CA GLU A 584 -22.98 -14.64 -0.88
C GLU A 584 -24.16 -14.65 -1.87
N GLN A 585 -23.90 -14.22 -3.11
CA GLN A 585 -24.91 -14.16 -4.18
C GLN A 585 -25.23 -15.53 -4.78
N HIS A 586 -24.26 -16.44 -4.80
CA HIS A 586 -24.34 -17.70 -5.53
C HIS A 586 -25.21 -18.75 -4.82
N LYS A 587 -25.73 -19.71 -5.57
CA LYS A 587 -26.60 -20.80 -5.11
C LYS A 587 -25.98 -21.67 -4.00
N ASN A 588 -24.65 -21.73 -3.86
CA ASN A 588 -24.02 -22.58 -2.85
C ASN A 588 -24.44 -22.27 -1.41
N SER A 589 -24.82 -21.03 -1.09
CA SER A 589 -25.32 -20.68 0.24
C SER A 589 -26.61 -21.45 0.57
N TYR A 590 -27.51 -21.57 -0.40
CA TYR A 590 -28.70 -22.41 -0.28
C TYR A 590 -28.32 -23.88 -0.08
N ASN A 591 -27.37 -24.39 -0.85
CA ASN A 591 -26.92 -25.77 -0.73
C ASN A 591 -26.32 -26.07 0.66
N ILE A 592 -25.52 -25.15 1.22
CA ILE A 592 -24.92 -25.28 2.55
C ILE A 592 -25.98 -25.25 3.65
N VAL A 593 -26.91 -24.29 3.61
CA VAL A 593 -27.96 -24.16 4.63
C VAL A 593 -28.94 -25.34 4.56
N SER A 594 -29.35 -25.74 3.36
CA SER A 594 -30.29 -26.86 3.17
C SER A 594 -29.72 -28.22 3.60
N ALA A 595 -28.39 -28.36 3.63
CA ALA A 595 -27.72 -29.57 4.10
C ALA A 595 -27.97 -29.89 5.60
N LEU A 596 -28.42 -28.92 6.40
CA LEU A 596 -28.79 -29.13 7.81
C LEU A 596 -29.97 -30.10 7.98
N LYS A 597 -30.85 -30.21 6.99
CA LYS A 597 -32.02 -31.12 6.99
C LYS A 597 -32.92 -31.00 8.25
N ASP A 598 -33.02 -29.80 8.81
CA ASP A 598 -33.84 -29.48 9.98
C ASP A 598 -34.73 -28.25 9.71
N PRO A 599 -35.87 -28.42 9.03
CA PRO A 599 -36.71 -27.30 8.63
C PRO A 599 -37.37 -26.59 9.82
N ASP A 600 -37.66 -27.29 10.91
CA ASP A 600 -38.29 -26.70 12.09
C ASP A 600 -37.32 -25.73 12.79
N TYR A 601 -36.05 -26.11 12.89
CA TYR A 601 -34.98 -25.22 13.36
C TYR A 601 -34.87 -23.96 12.48
N LEU A 602 -34.81 -24.12 11.16
CA LEU A 602 -34.69 -23.00 10.21
C LEU A 602 -35.93 -22.08 10.25
N LYS A 603 -37.13 -22.64 10.38
CA LYS A 603 -38.38 -21.87 10.48
C LYS A 603 -38.58 -21.16 11.82
N GLY A 604 -37.67 -21.36 12.78
CA GLY A 604 -37.58 -20.55 13.98
C GLY A 604 -36.61 -19.36 13.88
N ILE A 605 -35.91 -19.20 12.76
CA ILE A 605 -34.85 -18.20 12.56
C ILE A 605 -35.26 -17.20 11.49
N SER A 606 -34.88 -15.94 11.66
CA SER A 606 -35.13 -14.87 10.70
C SER A 606 -33.90 -14.64 9.82
N PHE A 607 -34.07 -14.64 8.51
CA PHE A 607 -32.98 -14.44 7.56
C PHE A 607 -32.65 -12.96 7.42
N VAL A 608 -31.36 -12.64 7.38
CA VAL A 608 -30.83 -11.30 7.09
C VAL A 608 -29.87 -11.43 5.90
N GLY A 609 -30.12 -10.71 4.82
CA GLY A 609 -29.26 -10.80 3.64
C GLY A 609 -29.28 -9.59 2.74
N GLY A 610 -28.29 -9.52 1.86
CA GLY A 610 -28.26 -8.53 0.78
C GLY A 610 -29.43 -8.70 -0.20
N SER A 611 -29.77 -7.65 -0.94
CA SER A 611 -30.77 -7.71 -2.02
C SER A 611 -30.43 -8.74 -3.11
N TRP A 612 -29.14 -9.05 -3.25
CA TRP A 612 -28.58 -9.95 -4.24
C TRP A 612 -28.56 -11.43 -3.85
N VAL A 613 -28.96 -11.81 -2.63
CA VAL A 613 -28.85 -13.22 -2.20
C VAL A 613 -29.70 -14.17 -3.05
N TYR A 614 -29.21 -15.40 -3.23
CA TYR A 614 -29.88 -16.40 -4.05
C TYR A 614 -31.34 -16.67 -3.61
N PRO A 615 -32.35 -16.61 -4.49
CA PRO A 615 -33.75 -16.45 -4.06
C PRO A 615 -34.39 -17.58 -3.26
N ARG A 616 -33.84 -18.80 -3.33
CA ARG A 616 -34.35 -19.93 -2.54
C ARG A 616 -33.78 -19.99 -1.13
N THR A 617 -32.71 -19.25 -0.84
CA THR A 617 -32.08 -19.23 0.49
C THR A 617 -33.02 -18.64 1.54
N PRO A 618 -33.64 -17.46 1.32
CA PRO A 618 -34.53 -16.87 2.31
C PRO A 618 -35.80 -17.70 2.57
N GLU A 619 -36.26 -18.48 1.58
CA GLU A 619 -37.43 -19.36 1.71
C GLU A 619 -37.25 -20.45 2.79
N LEU A 620 -36.02 -20.77 3.17
CA LEU A 620 -35.72 -21.75 4.23
C LEU A 620 -36.10 -21.24 5.62
N PHE A 621 -36.19 -19.93 5.81
CA PHE A 621 -36.31 -19.27 7.11
C PHE A 621 -37.73 -18.81 7.44
N LYS A 622 -37.96 -18.34 8.66
CA LYS A 622 -39.27 -17.83 9.14
C LYS A 622 -39.74 -16.62 8.33
N VAL A 623 -38.86 -15.63 8.23
CA VAL A 623 -39.06 -14.35 7.55
C VAL A 623 -37.72 -13.92 6.97
N ALA A 624 -37.76 -13.23 5.85
CA ALA A 624 -36.58 -12.72 5.16
C ALA A 624 -36.51 -11.19 5.29
N LEU A 625 -35.40 -10.69 5.81
CA LEU A 625 -35.10 -9.28 6.03
C LEU A 625 -33.93 -8.90 5.10
N THR A 626 -34.19 -8.02 4.15
CA THR A 626 -33.22 -7.63 3.12
C THR A 626 -32.68 -6.22 3.31
N THR A 627 -31.39 -6.09 3.04
CA THR A 627 -30.67 -4.82 3.02
C THR A 627 -30.08 -4.56 1.63
N LEU A 628 -30.01 -3.29 1.22
CA LEU A 628 -29.29 -2.89 0.02
C LEU A 628 -27.86 -2.47 0.39
N LYS A 629 -26.89 -2.65 -0.52
CA LYS A 629 -25.48 -2.32 -0.29
C LYS A 629 -25.15 -0.95 -0.85
N GLU A 630 -24.52 -0.11 -0.05
CA GLU A 630 -24.04 1.19 -0.52
C GLU A 630 -22.90 1.01 -1.52
N GLY A 631 -22.94 1.80 -2.61
CA GLY A 631 -21.88 1.84 -3.61
C GLY A 631 -22.03 0.89 -4.80
N GLU A 632 -23.10 0.08 -4.87
CA GLU A 632 -23.38 -0.76 -6.05
C GLU A 632 -24.25 -0.03 -7.08
N GLY A 633 -23.94 -0.26 -8.37
CA GLY A 633 -24.70 0.32 -9.47
C GLY A 633 -26.14 -0.14 -9.45
N THR A 634 -26.37 -1.43 -9.16
CA THR A 634 -27.70 -2.03 -9.05
C THR A 634 -28.52 -1.44 -7.91
N THR A 635 -27.92 -1.26 -6.73
CA THR A 635 -28.56 -0.57 -5.61
C THR A 635 -28.96 0.86 -5.99
N GLN A 636 -28.08 1.59 -6.69
CA GLN A 636 -28.39 2.95 -7.12
C GLN A 636 -29.52 3.00 -8.15
N ALA A 637 -29.56 2.07 -9.10
CA ALA A 637 -30.65 1.95 -10.07
C ALA A 637 -31.99 1.71 -9.35
N ILE A 638 -32.04 0.72 -8.44
CA ILE A 638 -33.24 0.41 -7.64
C ILE A 638 -33.72 1.63 -6.86
N ARG A 639 -32.81 2.34 -6.17
CA ARG A 639 -33.16 3.53 -5.38
C ARG A 639 -33.69 4.68 -6.23
N THR A 640 -33.23 4.79 -7.46
CA THR A 640 -33.67 5.86 -8.37
C THR A 640 -35.02 5.52 -9.00
N SER A 641 -35.33 4.23 -9.18
CA SER A 641 -36.61 3.77 -9.73
C SER A 641 -37.77 3.79 -8.72
N VAL A 642 -37.51 3.81 -7.41
CA VAL A 642 -38.53 3.75 -6.36
C VAL A 642 -38.64 5.09 -5.64
N ASN A 643 -39.74 5.80 -5.86
CA ASN A 643 -40.01 7.11 -5.27
C ASN A 643 -40.87 7.03 -4.00
N SER A 644 -41.70 5.99 -3.87
CA SER A 644 -42.58 5.79 -2.71
C SER A 644 -41.83 5.48 -1.42
N HIS A 645 -40.66 4.83 -1.52
CA HIS A 645 -39.90 4.32 -0.38
C HIS A 645 -38.44 4.75 -0.47
N LYS A 646 -37.97 5.48 0.55
CA LYS A 646 -36.55 5.80 0.69
C LYS A 646 -35.80 4.64 1.35
N PHE A 647 -35.14 3.81 0.55
CA PHE A 647 -34.36 2.68 1.04
C PHE A 647 -33.18 3.11 1.90
N LEU A 648 -32.94 2.34 2.97
CA LEU A 648 -31.70 2.39 3.72
C LEU A 648 -30.65 1.49 3.03
N THR A 649 -29.42 1.98 2.91
CA THR A 649 -28.29 1.23 2.38
C THR A 649 -27.27 0.95 3.48
N MET A 650 -26.77 -0.28 3.53
CA MET A 650 -25.73 -0.69 4.47
C MET A 650 -24.37 -0.26 3.94
N LYS A 651 -23.65 0.52 4.75
CA LYS A 651 -22.26 0.90 4.47
C LYS A 651 -21.32 -0.22 4.87
N ARG A 652 -20.27 -0.45 4.07
CA ARG A 652 -19.15 -1.35 4.43
C ARG A 652 -19.60 -2.76 4.87
N SER A 653 -20.68 -3.28 4.29
CA SER A 653 -21.29 -4.57 4.63
C SER A 653 -20.62 -5.79 3.96
N PHE A 654 -19.40 -5.62 3.46
CA PHE A 654 -18.61 -6.55 2.66
C PHE A 654 -17.12 -6.32 2.99
N PRO A 655 -16.19 -7.26 2.73
CA PRO A 655 -16.31 -8.47 1.91
C PRO A 655 -16.90 -9.71 2.59
N THR A 656 -17.05 -9.76 3.91
CA THR A 656 -17.52 -10.97 4.61
C THR A 656 -18.91 -10.83 5.21
N VAL A 657 -19.55 -11.96 5.55
CA VAL A 657 -20.84 -11.98 6.26
C VAL A 657 -20.76 -11.25 7.62
N ALA A 658 -19.60 -11.25 8.28
CA ALA A 658 -19.42 -10.51 9.53
C ALA A 658 -19.56 -9.00 9.32
N ASN A 659 -19.07 -8.47 8.20
CA ASN A 659 -19.24 -7.06 7.85
C ASN A 659 -20.74 -6.70 7.69
N LEU A 660 -21.51 -7.57 7.02
CA LEU A 660 -22.96 -7.40 6.89
C LEU A 660 -23.67 -7.42 8.26
N ALA A 661 -23.33 -8.37 9.12
CA ALA A 661 -23.92 -8.50 10.45
C ALA A 661 -23.67 -7.27 11.34
N ILE A 662 -22.44 -6.73 11.32
CA ILE A 662 -22.08 -5.53 12.07
C ILE A 662 -22.76 -4.29 11.47
N GLY A 663 -22.84 -4.19 10.14
CA GLY A 663 -23.62 -3.15 9.47
C GLY A 663 -25.11 -3.18 9.84
N PHE A 664 -25.70 -4.38 9.86
CA PHE A 664 -27.07 -4.57 10.34
C PHE A 664 -27.24 -4.13 11.79
N ALA A 665 -26.30 -4.49 12.67
CA ALA A 665 -26.33 -4.08 14.08
C ALA A 665 -26.32 -2.54 14.23
N ASN A 666 -25.48 -1.86 13.45
CA ASN A 666 -25.43 -0.40 13.40
C ASN A 666 -26.78 0.20 12.99
N GLU A 667 -27.34 -0.27 11.88
CA GLU A 667 -28.58 0.32 11.35
C GLU A 667 -29.81 0.00 12.18
N MET A 668 -29.84 -1.16 12.85
CA MET A 668 -30.83 -1.51 13.86
C MET A 668 -30.62 -0.78 15.20
N ARG A 669 -29.56 0.01 15.33
CA ARG A 669 -29.25 0.84 16.51
C ARG A 669 -29.15 0.04 17.81
N PHE A 670 -28.52 -1.13 17.74
CA PHE A 670 -28.14 -1.86 18.94
C PHE A 670 -27.20 -1.02 19.80
N LYS A 671 -27.43 -1.00 21.11
CA LYS A 671 -26.58 -0.29 22.07
C LYS A 671 -25.42 -1.13 22.57
N GLU A 672 -25.57 -2.46 22.53
CA GLU A 672 -24.55 -3.42 22.97
C GLU A 672 -24.40 -4.54 21.95
N VAL A 673 -23.17 -4.81 21.52
CA VAL A 673 -22.85 -5.86 20.53
C VAL A 673 -21.65 -6.68 21.01
N TYR A 674 -21.74 -8.00 20.92
CA TYR A 674 -20.69 -8.94 21.32
C TYR A 674 -20.29 -9.81 20.14
N LEU A 675 -18.99 -9.90 19.87
CA LEU A 675 -18.43 -10.60 18.72
C LEU A 675 -17.76 -11.92 19.16
N PHE A 676 -18.29 -13.05 18.68
CA PHE A 676 -17.77 -14.39 18.99
C PHE A 676 -17.37 -15.13 17.71
N GLY A 677 -16.22 -15.80 17.69
CA GLY A 677 -15.74 -16.51 16.50
C GLY A 677 -15.50 -15.62 15.27
N LEU A 678 -15.34 -14.31 15.45
CA LEU A 678 -14.95 -13.35 14.40
C LEU A 678 -13.43 -13.17 14.42
N ASP A 679 -12.71 -14.26 14.19
CA ASP A 679 -11.27 -14.28 14.45
C ASP A 679 -10.51 -13.36 13.50
N LEU A 680 -10.88 -13.31 12.21
CA LEU A 680 -10.21 -12.50 11.15
C LEU A 680 -8.66 -12.60 11.17
N GLY A 681 -8.16 -13.70 11.72
CA GLY A 681 -6.76 -13.95 11.98
C GLY A 681 -6.57 -15.37 12.53
N PHE A 682 -5.44 -15.98 12.20
CA PHE A 682 -5.10 -17.34 12.51
C PHE A 682 -4.05 -17.40 13.62
N ILE A 683 -4.32 -18.22 14.62
CA ILE A 683 -3.32 -18.68 15.59
C ILE A 683 -2.45 -19.75 14.92
N GLU A 684 -3.09 -20.80 14.43
CA GLU A 684 -2.49 -21.82 13.56
C GLU A 684 -3.03 -21.68 12.16
N VAL A 685 -2.13 -21.59 11.18
CA VAL A 685 -2.50 -21.36 9.77
C VAL A 685 -3.32 -22.50 9.19
N ASN A 686 -3.38 -23.69 9.77
CA ASN A 686 -4.21 -24.78 9.24
C ASN A 686 -5.52 -25.02 10.02
N GLN A 687 -5.91 -24.08 10.89
CA GLN A 687 -7.18 -24.12 11.62
C GLN A 687 -7.96 -22.83 11.31
N HIS A 688 -9.04 -22.95 10.55
CA HIS A 688 -9.73 -21.79 9.97
C HIS A 688 -11.20 -21.70 10.32
N HIS A 689 -11.82 -22.82 10.68
CA HIS A 689 -13.21 -22.91 11.10
C HIS A 689 -13.35 -23.65 12.44
N SER A 690 -14.48 -23.47 13.12
CA SER A 690 -14.88 -24.32 14.25
C SER A 690 -14.86 -25.80 13.87
N LYS A 691 -14.51 -26.66 14.83
CA LYS A 691 -14.54 -28.13 14.68
C LYS A 691 -15.95 -28.67 14.46
N HIS A 692 -16.97 -27.87 14.74
CA HIS A 692 -18.38 -28.21 14.54
C HIS A 692 -18.93 -27.73 13.18
N SER A 693 -18.10 -27.12 12.35
CA SER A 693 -18.50 -26.60 11.04
C SER A 693 -18.75 -27.70 10.00
N ILE A 694 -19.26 -27.31 8.83
CA ILE A 694 -19.42 -28.24 7.69
C ILE A 694 -18.09 -28.57 7.01
N PHE A 695 -17.05 -27.78 7.28
CA PHE A 695 -15.74 -27.90 6.65
C PHE A 695 -14.72 -28.69 7.48
N TYR A 696 -15.10 -29.13 8.68
CA TYR A 696 -14.26 -29.96 9.52
C TYR A 696 -14.58 -31.45 9.33
N ASN A 697 -13.57 -32.25 8.95
CA ASN A 697 -13.74 -33.69 8.78
C ASN A 697 -13.50 -34.41 10.11
N ASN A 698 -14.60 -34.79 10.77
CA ASN A 698 -14.57 -35.54 12.04
C ASN A 698 -13.95 -36.94 11.93
N GLN A 699 -13.78 -37.51 10.73
CA GLN A 699 -13.13 -38.82 10.53
C GLN A 699 -11.61 -38.71 10.39
N SER A 700 -11.09 -37.62 9.82
CA SER A 700 -9.65 -37.40 9.64
C SER A 700 -9.03 -36.46 10.69
N GLY A 701 -9.84 -35.77 11.50
CA GLY A 701 -9.36 -34.88 12.57
C GLY A 701 -8.75 -33.56 12.07
N GLY A 702 -9.17 -33.07 10.91
CA GLY A 702 -8.64 -31.86 10.29
C GLY A 702 -9.63 -31.18 9.34
N GLU A 703 -9.29 -29.96 8.91
CA GLU A 703 -10.05 -29.20 7.91
C GLU A 703 -10.08 -29.90 6.55
N LEU A 704 -11.13 -29.67 5.77
CA LEU A 704 -11.24 -30.16 4.39
C LEU A 704 -10.29 -29.42 3.42
N TYR A 705 -9.60 -28.37 3.86
CA TYR A 705 -8.66 -27.55 3.07
C TYR A 705 -7.30 -27.43 3.78
N GLN A 706 -6.21 -27.42 3.01
CA GLN A 706 -4.86 -27.04 3.48
C GLN A 706 -4.44 -25.71 2.82
N VAL A 707 -3.73 -24.86 3.56
CA VAL A 707 -3.36 -23.49 3.11
C VAL A 707 -2.43 -23.47 1.91
N ASP A 708 -1.60 -24.50 1.79
CA ASP A 708 -0.58 -24.71 0.77
C ASP A 708 -1.19 -24.74 -0.65
N GLU A 709 -2.47 -25.08 -0.79
CA GLU A 709 -3.18 -25.18 -2.07
C GLU A 709 -3.77 -23.85 -2.58
N GLN A 710 -3.88 -22.81 -1.74
CA GLN A 710 -4.58 -21.56 -2.10
C GLN A 710 -3.68 -20.34 -2.36
N GLY A 711 -2.37 -20.44 -2.11
CA GLY A 711 -1.42 -19.35 -2.40
C GLY A 711 -1.69 -18.05 -1.65
N TRP A 712 -2.25 -18.12 -0.43
CA TRP A 712 -2.57 -16.93 0.36
C TRP A 712 -1.33 -16.13 0.74
N GLU A 713 -1.40 -14.82 0.54
CA GLU A 713 -0.43 -13.89 1.11
C GLU A 713 -0.75 -13.66 2.59
N ILE A 714 0.12 -14.15 3.47
CA ILE A 714 -0.04 -14.09 4.92
C ILE A 714 0.78 -12.94 5.49
N SER A 715 0.12 -12.07 6.26
CA SER A 715 0.72 -10.96 6.99
C SER A 715 0.49 -11.10 8.50
N LEU A 716 1.16 -10.26 9.30
CA LEU A 716 0.98 -10.21 10.75
C LEU A 716 0.12 -9.00 11.14
N THR A 717 -0.76 -9.18 12.13
CA THR A 717 -1.52 -8.11 12.77
C THR A 717 -1.58 -8.31 14.28
N LYS A 718 -2.02 -7.31 15.04
CA LYS A 718 -2.19 -7.39 16.49
C LYS A 718 -3.35 -8.32 16.84
N GLY A 719 -3.20 -9.13 17.89
CA GLY A 719 -4.28 -10.00 18.38
C GLY A 719 -5.15 -9.33 19.44
N ASN A 720 -6.39 -9.80 19.60
CA ASN A 720 -7.33 -9.31 20.61
C ASN A 720 -6.84 -9.64 22.04
N PHE A 721 -6.42 -10.88 22.27
CA PHE A 721 -5.84 -11.36 23.53
C PHE A 721 -4.36 -11.76 23.41
N ARG A 722 -3.72 -11.44 22.29
CA ARG A 722 -2.36 -11.89 21.93
C ARG A 722 -1.54 -10.74 21.34
N PRO A 723 -0.19 -10.76 21.48
CA PRO A 723 0.65 -9.73 20.89
C PRO A 723 0.47 -9.62 19.37
N VAL A 724 0.44 -10.76 18.67
CA VAL A 724 0.28 -10.85 17.22
C VAL A 724 -0.49 -12.13 16.81
N VAL A 725 -1.18 -12.05 15.67
CA VAL A 725 -1.80 -13.16 14.94
C VAL A 725 -1.47 -13.04 13.44
N ARG A 726 -1.63 -14.13 12.68
CA ARG A 726 -1.46 -14.12 11.22
C ARG A 726 -2.78 -13.76 10.56
N THR A 727 -2.78 -13.07 9.42
CA THR A 727 -4.00 -12.76 8.69
C THR A 727 -3.77 -12.79 7.18
N LYS A 728 -4.82 -13.03 6.41
CA LYS A 728 -4.80 -12.99 4.94
C LYS A 728 -5.37 -11.67 4.43
N PHE A 729 -5.11 -11.37 3.16
CA PHE A 729 -5.57 -10.14 2.52
C PHE A 729 -7.06 -9.83 2.73
N ASP A 730 -7.98 -10.76 2.42
CA ASP A 730 -9.43 -10.51 2.55
C ASP A 730 -9.85 -10.18 4.00
N PHE A 731 -9.17 -10.81 4.97
CA PHE A 731 -9.44 -10.57 6.39
C PHE A 731 -8.93 -9.21 6.83
N LYS A 732 -7.77 -8.77 6.34
CA LYS A 732 -7.25 -7.41 6.58
C LYS A 732 -8.20 -6.35 6.01
N LEU A 733 -8.77 -6.58 4.83
CA LEU A 733 -9.78 -5.69 4.26
C LEU A 733 -11.07 -5.69 5.09
N SER A 734 -11.57 -6.89 5.45
CA SER A 734 -12.73 -7.04 6.33
C SER A 734 -12.55 -6.28 7.65
N LEU A 735 -11.38 -6.43 8.28
CA LEU A 735 -11.00 -5.75 9.52
C LEU A 735 -11.09 -4.22 9.36
N LYS A 736 -10.41 -3.63 8.35
CA LYS A 736 -10.47 -2.19 8.06
C LYS A 736 -11.92 -1.69 7.94
N MET A 737 -12.79 -2.45 7.27
CA MET A 737 -14.20 -2.08 7.06
C MET A 737 -15.03 -2.18 8.35
N VAL A 738 -14.81 -3.22 9.15
CA VAL A 738 -15.44 -3.36 10.48
C VAL A 738 -15.04 -2.21 11.39
N GLU A 739 -13.76 -1.88 11.48
CA GLU A 739 -13.24 -0.81 12.34
C GLU A 739 -13.80 0.57 11.99
N LYS A 740 -14.00 0.84 10.69
CA LYS A 740 -14.68 2.07 10.23
C LYS A 740 -16.15 2.08 10.65
N THR A 741 -16.85 0.95 10.58
CA THR A 741 -18.25 0.85 11.02
C THR A 741 -18.37 0.98 12.54
N VAL A 742 -17.55 0.27 13.32
CA VAL A 742 -17.56 0.33 14.80
C VAL A 742 -17.32 1.75 15.30
N ARG A 743 -16.41 2.51 14.67
CA ARG A 743 -16.17 3.92 15.02
C ARG A 743 -17.39 4.84 14.83
N GLU A 744 -18.30 4.50 13.94
CA GLU A 744 -19.53 5.27 13.68
C GLU A 744 -20.73 4.78 14.49
N MET A 745 -20.62 3.59 15.11
CA MET A 745 -21.70 3.03 15.92
C MET A 745 -21.86 3.79 17.23
N ASN A 746 -23.10 4.09 17.58
CA ASN A 746 -23.46 4.54 18.93
C ASN A 746 -23.75 3.33 19.83
N ALA A 747 -22.76 2.45 19.97
CA ALA A 747 -22.87 1.18 20.67
C ALA A 747 -21.57 0.83 21.41
N GLU A 748 -21.69 0.10 22.52
CA GLU A 748 -20.56 -0.61 23.11
C GLU A 748 -20.36 -1.94 22.37
N VAL A 749 -19.18 -2.10 21.77
CA VAL A 749 -18.85 -3.30 20.99
C VAL A 749 -17.73 -4.08 21.69
N TYR A 750 -18.03 -5.31 22.08
CA TYR A 750 -17.14 -6.21 22.80
C TYR A 750 -16.59 -7.30 21.88
N ASN A 751 -15.27 -7.41 21.77
CA ASN A 751 -14.63 -8.49 21.02
C ASN A 751 -14.27 -9.65 21.96
N CYS A 752 -15.02 -10.74 21.85
CA CYS A 752 -14.79 -11.96 22.63
C CYS A 752 -13.92 -12.99 21.91
N SER A 753 -13.59 -12.75 20.64
CA SER A 753 -12.88 -13.70 19.79
C SER A 753 -11.37 -13.71 20.08
N ASP A 754 -10.73 -14.88 20.10
CA ASP A 754 -9.27 -15.03 20.21
C ASP A 754 -8.60 -14.97 18.83
N GLY A 755 -8.76 -13.83 18.17
CA GLY A 755 -8.26 -13.55 16.82
C GLY A 755 -7.56 -12.20 16.72
N ALA A 756 -7.73 -11.52 15.60
CA ALA A 756 -7.24 -10.16 15.37
C ALA A 756 -7.92 -9.17 16.33
N LEU A 757 -7.16 -8.16 16.76
CA LEU A 757 -7.72 -6.99 17.42
C LEU A 757 -8.55 -6.22 16.39
N ILE A 758 -9.76 -5.82 16.78
CA ILE A 758 -10.61 -4.92 16.01
C ILE A 758 -10.59 -3.56 16.70
N GLU A 759 -9.98 -2.57 16.08
CA GLU A 759 -9.95 -1.21 16.64
C GLU A 759 -11.36 -0.63 16.89
N GLY A 760 -11.53 0.04 18.02
CA GLY A 760 -12.82 0.57 18.49
C GLY A 760 -13.63 -0.42 19.33
N THR A 761 -13.23 -1.69 19.42
CA THR A 761 -13.89 -2.69 20.30
C THR A 761 -13.19 -2.83 21.64
N VAL A 762 -13.91 -3.33 22.66
CA VAL A 762 -13.37 -3.67 23.99
C VAL A 762 -13.11 -5.18 24.05
N PRO A 763 -11.86 -5.64 24.26
CA PRO A 763 -11.58 -7.06 24.48
C PRO A 763 -12.28 -7.56 25.75
N LEU A 764 -13.09 -8.62 25.65
CA LEU A 764 -13.84 -9.18 26.78
C LEU A 764 -13.83 -10.69 26.71
N ARG A 765 -13.41 -11.38 27.78
CA ARG A 765 -13.52 -12.84 27.83
C ARG A 765 -14.95 -13.26 28.13
N SER A 766 -15.39 -14.36 27.53
CA SER A 766 -16.76 -14.87 27.64
C SER A 766 -17.17 -15.29 29.05
N ASP A 767 -16.23 -15.58 29.94
CA ASP A 767 -16.48 -15.85 31.37
C ASP A 767 -16.82 -14.60 32.19
N LEU A 768 -16.67 -13.40 31.62
CA LEU A 768 -16.96 -12.11 32.24
C LEU A 768 -18.25 -11.45 31.74
N LEU A 769 -19.09 -12.18 30.99
CA LEU A 769 -20.34 -11.64 30.45
C LEU A 769 -21.32 -11.22 31.56
N LEU A 770 -21.82 -9.99 31.47
CA LEU A 770 -22.85 -9.45 32.35
C LEU A 770 -24.04 -8.97 31.52
N ILE A 771 -25.12 -9.76 31.50
CA ILE A 771 -26.33 -9.47 30.72
C ILE A 771 -27.44 -8.98 31.66
N SER A 772 -27.92 -7.76 31.41
CA SER A 772 -28.94 -7.07 32.21
C SER A 772 -30.37 -7.28 31.68
N SER A 773 -30.52 -7.56 30.38
CA SER A 773 -31.80 -7.78 29.70
C SER A 773 -32.50 -9.05 30.18
N SER A 774 -33.83 -9.06 30.09
CA SER A 774 -34.66 -10.24 30.34
C SER A 774 -35.02 -10.98 29.04
N SER A 775 -35.61 -12.17 29.17
CA SER A 775 -36.10 -12.91 28.01
C SER A 775 -37.25 -12.21 27.29
N ASP A 776 -38.07 -11.45 28.01
CA ASP A 776 -39.18 -10.71 27.39
C ASP A 776 -38.66 -9.47 26.65
N ASP A 777 -37.60 -8.82 27.14
CA ASP A 777 -36.93 -7.74 26.42
C ASP A 777 -36.39 -8.23 25.08
N ALA A 778 -35.72 -9.39 25.07
CA ALA A 778 -35.19 -9.99 23.84
C ALA A 778 -36.30 -10.31 22.83
N LYS A 779 -37.40 -10.92 23.27
CA LYS A 779 -38.57 -11.20 22.39
C LYS A 779 -39.18 -9.93 21.83
N ASN A 780 -39.34 -8.89 22.67
CA ASN A 780 -39.88 -7.61 22.26
C ASN A 780 -38.97 -6.93 21.23
N ALA A 781 -37.66 -6.90 21.48
CA ALA A 781 -36.67 -6.35 20.55
C ALA A 781 -36.72 -7.05 19.18
N ARG A 782 -36.76 -8.40 19.17
CA ARG A 782 -36.92 -9.17 17.93
C ARG A 782 -38.21 -8.81 17.19
N SER A 783 -39.33 -8.69 17.90
CA SER A 783 -40.61 -8.32 17.30
C SER A 783 -40.61 -6.91 16.73
N VAL A 784 -39.96 -5.93 17.38
CA VAL A 784 -39.83 -4.56 16.86
C VAL A 784 -39.04 -4.57 15.55
N ILE A 785 -37.96 -5.33 15.47
CA ILE A 785 -37.17 -5.46 14.24
C ILE A 785 -38.00 -6.12 13.13
N GLU A 786 -38.60 -7.28 13.39
CA GLU A 786 -39.32 -8.07 12.37
C GLU A 786 -40.61 -7.41 11.88
N GLU A 787 -41.42 -6.89 12.80
CA GLU A 787 -42.79 -6.48 12.51
C GLU A 787 -42.98 -4.96 12.43
N CYS A 788 -42.04 -4.15 12.92
CA CYS A 788 -42.07 -2.69 12.78
C CYS A 788 -41.02 -2.20 11.77
N ALA A 789 -39.73 -2.38 12.07
CA ALA A 789 -38.66 -1.85 11.21
C ALA A 789 -38.67 -2.50 9.81
N TYR A 790 -38.96 -3.79 9.75
CA TYR A 790 -39.16 -4.57 8.54
C TYR A 790 -40.62 -4.95 8.30
N ALA A 791 -41.59 -4.09 8.66
CA ALA A 791 -43.00 -4.39 8.45
C ALA A 791 -43.31 -4.82 7.00
N HIS A 792 -44.14 -5.85 6.83
CA HIS A 792 -44.63 -6.32 5.53
C HIS A 792 -45.60 -5.30 4.90
N GLY A 793 -45.74 -5.34 3.57
CA GLY A 793 -46.79 -4.61 2.84
C GLY A 793 -46.28 -3.80 1.65
N ASP A 794 -45.00 -3.45 1.66
CA ASP A 794 -44.41 -2.56 0.65
C ASP A 794 -43.95 -3.30 -0.62
N GLN A 795 -43.84 -4.63 -0.57
CA GLN A 795 -43.16 -5.46 -1.59
C GLN A 795 -43.74 -5.28 -2.99
N ASP A 796 -45.07 -5.36 -3.10
CA ASP A 796 -45.77 -5.28 -4.39
C ASP A 796 -45.67 -3.88 -5.01
N GLU A 797 -45.71 -2.83 -4.19
CA GLU A 797 -45.57 -1.45 -4.64
C GLU A 797 -44.14 -1.16 -5.11
N ILE A 798 -43.14 -1.54 -4.31
CA ILE A 798 -41.72 -1.44 -4.66
C ILE A 798 -41.44 -2.19 -5.96
N LEU A 799 -41.89 -3.43 -6.08
CA LEU A 799 -41.67 -4.24 -7.27
C LEU A 799 -42.33 -3.58 -8.49
N LYS A 800 -43.56 -3.09 -8.36
CA LYS A 800 -44.27 -2.42 -9.46
C LYS A 800 -43.52 -1.19 -9.98
N GLU A 801 -42.94 -0.38 -9.09
CA GLU A 801 -42.14 0.79 -9.49
C GLU A 801 -40.81 0.40 -10.16
N ILE A 802 -40.15 -0.66 -9.69
CA ILE A 802 -38.97 -1.21 -10.36
C ILE A 802 -39.35 -1.67 -11.77
N GLU A 803 -40.41 -2.46 -11.91
CA GLU A 803 -40.88 -2.99 -13.20
C GLU A 803 -41.32 -1.88 -14.16
N SER A 804 -41.86 -0.75 -13.67
CA SER A 804 -42.26 0.36 -14.56
C SER A 804 -41.08 1.12 -15.17
N HIS A 805 -39.88 0.98 -14.62
CA HIS A 805 -38.65 1.57 -15.14
C HIS A 805 -37.75 0.54 -15.83
N PHE A 806 -38.15 -0.73 -15.86
CA PHE A 806 -37.38 -1.82 -16.45
C PHE A 806 -37.89 -2.13 -17.87
N ASP A 807 -37.23 -1.58 -18.88
CA ASP A 807 -37.50 -1.84 -20.29
C ASP A 807 -36.40 -2.73 -20.89
N GLN A 808 -36.72 -4.01 -21.10
CA GLN A 808 -35.77 -4.99 -21.63
C GLN A 808 -35.30 -4.64 -23.05
N ASP A 809 -36.21 -4.22 -23.93
CA ASP A 809 -35.89 -3.95 -25.34
C ASP A 809 -35.01 -2.69 -25.43
N SER A 810 -35.31 -1.66 -24.63
CA SER A 810 -34.47 -0.47 -24.54
C SER A 810 -33.06 -0.79 -24.03
N ILE A 811 -32.93 -1.60 -22.98
CA ILE A 811 -31.61 -1.98 -22.43
C ILE A 811 -30.79 -2.75 -23.48
N ILE A 812 -31.42 -3.67 -24.21
CA ILE A 812 -30.76 -4.42 -25.29
C ILE A 812 -30.30 -3.46 -26.39
N GLN A 813 -31.14 -2.50 -26.80
CA GLN A 813 -30.77 -1.50 -27.79
C GLN A 813 -29.57 -0.67 -27.32
N ASP A 814 -29.56 -0.22 -26.07
CA ASP A 814 -28.43 0.55 -25.51
C ASP A 814 -27.14 -0.30 -25.46
N MET A 815 -27.23 -1.60 -25.16
CA MET A 815 -26.10 -2.53 -25.24
C MET A 815 -25.58 -2.66 -26.67
N ASP A 816 -26.47 -2.78 -27.66
CA ASP A 816 -26.10 -2.88 -29.07
C ASP A 816 -25.42 -1.59 -29.56
N GLU A 817 -25.93 -0.40 -29.18
CA GLU A 817 -25.30 0.90 -29.46
C GLU A 817 -23.91 1.03 -28.80
N LEU A 818 -23.79 0.64 -27.52
CA LEU A 818 -22.53 0.64 -26.78
C LEU A 818 -21.48 -0.27 -27.43
N ILE A 819 -21.88 -1.46 -27.90
CA ILE A 819 -21.01 -2.40 -28.63
C ILE A 819 -20.56 -1.77 -29.95
N GLY A 820 -21.48 -1.13 -30.69
CA GLY A 820 -21.21 -0.49 -31.97
C GLY A 820 -20.12 0.59 -31.92
N LEU A 821 -19.92 1.23 -30.77
CA LEU A 821 -18.83 2.22 -30.58
C LEU A 821 -17.43 1.60 -30.67
N LEU A 822 -17.30 0.31 -30.32
CA LEU A 822 -16.06 -0.45 -30.35
C LEU A 822 -15.98 -1.41 -31.56
N GLU A 823 -17.10 -1.75 -32.20
CA GLU A 823 -17.17 -2.71 -33.32
C GLU A 823 -16.76 -2.08 -34.67
N LYS A 824 -15.51 -1.67 -34.76
CA LYS A 824 -14.87 -1.16 -35.99
C LYS A 824 -13.36 -1.32 -35.92
N PRO A 825 -12.66 -1.40 -37.07
CA PRO A 825 -11.21 -1.29 -37.07
C PRO A 825 -10.78 0.11 -36.63
N PHE A 826 -9.61 0.18 -35.99
CA PHE A 826 -8.96 1.43 -35.59
C PHE A 826 -7.60 1.54 -36.27
N GLU A 827 -7.34 2.68 -36.90
CA GLU A 827 -6.10 2.93 -37.64
C GLU A 827 -5.05 3.65 -36.79
N SER A 828 -5.44 4.21 -35.64
CA SER A 828 -4.55 4.95 -34.75
C SER A 828 -4.92 4.84 -33.26
N GLU A 829 -3.97 5.18 -32.39
CA GLU A 829 -4.14 5.22 -30.94
C GLU A 829 -5.19 6.27 -30.52
N GLU A 830 -5.24 7.40 -31.23
CA GLU A 830 -6.20 8.49 -31.03
C GLU A 830 -7.64 8.02 -31.25
N GLU A 831 -7.89 7.25 -32.31
CA GLU A 831 -9.22 6.73 -32.59
C GLU A 831 -9.68 5.72 -31.53
N VAL A 832 -8.77 4.87 -31.03
CA VAL A 832 -9.07 3.95 -29.92
C VAL A 832 -9.45 4.74 -28.68
N ASN A 833 -8.62 5.69 -28.24
CA ASN A 833 -8.89 6.49 -27.06
C ASN A 833 -10.20 7.28 -27.20
N ALA A 834 -10.48 7.84 -28.38
CA ALA A 834 -11.75 8.51 -28.66
C ALA A 834 -12.95 7.55 -28.55
N ALA A 835 -12.83 6.29 -28.98
CA ALA A 835 -13.89 5.30 -28.84
C ALA A 835 -14.13 4.89 -27.39
N LEU A 836 -13.08 4.65 -26.59
CA LEU A 836 -13.21 4.35 -25.16
C LEU A 836 -13.85 5.53 -24.40
N MET A 837 -13.47 6.76 -24.73
CA MET A 837 -14.12 7.96 -24.18
C MET A 837 -15.58 8.07 -24.62
N SER A 838 -15.89 7.74 -25.87
CA SER A 838 -17.25 7.75 -26.38
C SER A 838 -18.13 6.72 -25.66
N GLN A 839 -17.63 5.51 -25.40
CA GLN A 839 -18.35 4.50 -24.60
C GLN A 839 -18.62 4.99 -23.17
N LYS A 840 -17.63 5.63 -22.54
CA LYS A 840 -17.80 6.22 -21.21
C LYS A 840 -18.85 7.33 -21.20
N GLN A 841 -18.78 8.25 -22.16
CA GLN A 841 -19.75 9.35 -22.27
C GLN A 841 -21.16 8.81 -22.53
N PHE A 842 -21.30 7.83 -23.42
CA PHE A 842 -22.57 7.16 -23.70
C PHE A 842 -23.21 6.58 -22.43
N LEU A 843 -22.44 5.90 -21.58
CA LEU A 843 -22.96 5.40 -20.30
C LEU A 843 -23.48 6.54 -19.40
N PHE A 844 -22.75 7.65 -19.29
CA PHE A 844 -23.21 8.78 -18.48
C PHE A 844 -24.42 9.50 -19.05
N ASP A 845 -24.47 9.69 -20.37
CA ASP A 845 -25.61 10.29 -21.05
C ASP A 845 -26.86 9.44 -20.79
N LYS A 846 -26.76 8.12 -20.97
CA LYS A 846 -27.85 7.17 -20.68
C LYS A 846 -28.27 7.19 -19.21
N TYR A 847 -27.31 7.30 -18.29
CA TYR A 847 -27.63 7.47 -16.87
C TYR A 847 -28.44 8.75 -16.62
N HIS A 848 -28.07 9.87 -17.24
CA HIS A 848 -28.80 11.14 -17.11
C HIS A 848 -30.16 11.15 -17.82
N GLU A 849 -30.32 10.34 -18.88
CA GLU A 849 -31.59 10.08 -19.57
C GLU A 849 -32.54 9.17 -18.78
N GLY A 850 -32.09 8.59 -17.66
CA GLY A 850 -32.90 7.73 -16.79
C GLY A 850 -32.71 6.23 -17.02
N HIS A 851 -31.76 5.81 -17.87
CA HIS A 851 -31.49 4.41 -18.21
C HIS A 851 -30.60 3.75 -17.14
N HIS A 852 -31.02 3.82 -15.87
CA HIS A 852 -30.20 3.42 -14.73
C HIS A 852 -29.89 1.92 -14.68
N PHE A 853 -30.80 1.05 -15.13
CA PHE A 853 -30.56 -0.40 -15.16
C PHE A 853 -29.49 -0.77 -16.19
N PHE A 854 -29.57 -0.24 -17.42
CA PHE A 854 -28.52 -0.39 -18.43
C PHE A 854 -27.17 0.08 -17.89
N TYR A 855 -27.13 1.29 -17.32
CA TYR A 855 -25.91 1.83 -16.73
C TYR A 855 -25.32 0.89 -15.68
N SER A 856 -26.16 0.39 -14.74
CA SER A 856 -25.71 -0.50 -13.67
C SER A 856 -25.15 -1.84 -14.15
N LEU A 857 -25.72 -2.40 -15.22
CA LEU A 857 -25.26 -3.66 -15.80
C LEU A 857 -23.88 -3.52 -16.47
N MET A 858 -23.60 -2.34 -17.04
CA MET A 858 -22.49 -2.17 -17.96
C MET A 858 -21.31 -1.38 -17.41
N ILE A 859 -21.54 -0.42 -16.51
CA ILE A 859 -20.50 0.54 -16.08
C ILE A 859 -19.21 -0.14 -15.64
N SER A 860 -19.29 -1.12 -14.74
CA SER A 860 -18.11 -1.76 -14.18
C SER A 860 -17.43 -2.71 -15.17
N THR A 861 -18.21 -3.42 -15.99
CA THR A 861 -17.69 -4.27 -17.06
C THR A 861 -16.93 -3.43 -18.10
N ILE A 862 -17.47 -2.28 -18.48
CA ILE A 862 -16.83 -1.35 -19.40
C ILE A 862 -15.59 -0.72 -18.79
N SER A 863 -15.62 -0.31 -17.51
CA SER A 863 -14.42 0.16 -16.81
C SER A 863 -13.31 -0.88 -16.77
N TYR A 864 -13.64 -2.15 -16.51
CA TYR A 864 -12.68 -3.24 -16.57
C TYR A 864 -12.14 -3.44 -18.00
N LEU A 865 -13.01 -3.49 -19.01
CA LEU A 865 -12.59 -3.65 -20.39
C LEU A 865 -11.73 -2.48 -20.87
N HIS A 866 -12.03 -1.24 -20.49
CA HIS A 866 -11.19 -0.09 -20.77
C HIS A 866 -9.80 -0.26 -20.18
N ALA A 867 -9.68 -0.68 -18.91
CA ALA A 867 -8.39 -0.94 -18.29
C ALA A 867 -7.57 -2.00 -19.06
N ILE A 868 -8.21 -3.10 -19.47
CA ILE A 868 -7.59 -4.18 -20.24
C ILE A 868 -7.22 -3.74 -21.65
N LEU A 869 -8.13 -3.09 -22.38
CA LEU A 869 -7.89 -2.64 -23.74
C LEU A 869 -6.79 -1.59 -23.79
N THR A 870 -6.77 -0.66 -22.84
CA THR A 870 -5.67 0.29 -22.66
C THR A 870 -4.36 -0.42 -22.33
N HIS A 871 -4.37 -1.48 -21.51
CA HIS A 871 -3.16 -2.28 -21.27
C HIS A 871 -2.60 -2.87 -22.57
N PHE A 872 -3.44 -3.50 -23.39
CA PHE A 872 -3.00 -4.06 -24.68
C PHE A 872 -2.64 -2.98 -25.72
N LEU A 873 -3.30 -1.81 -25.69
CA LEU A 873 -2.98 -0.65 -26.53
C LEU A 873 -1.56 -0.13 -26.28
N TYR A 874 -1.06 -0.27 -25.05
CA TYR A 874 0.30 0.12 -24.65
C TYR A 874 1.22 -1.09 -24.45
N TYR A 875 0.87 -2.27 -24.96
CA TYR A 875 1.64 -3.51 -24.82
C TYR A 875 2.62 -3.74 -25.98
N GLY A 876 3.76 -3.06 -25.96
CA GLY A 876 4.81 -3.17 -26.98
C GLY A 876 5.45 -1.81 -27.29
N GLU A 877 6.46 -1.80 -28.16
CA GLU A 877 7.22 -0.56 -28.47
C GLU A 877 6.62 0.22 -29.65
N GLN A 878 6.25 -0.46 -30.73
CA GLN A 878 5.75 0.16 -31.97
C GLN A 878 4.24 -0.01 -32.14
N TRP A 879 3.60 0.87 -32.90
CA TRP A 879 2.15 0.79 -33.13
C TRP A 879 1.75 -0.55 -33.75
N GLU A 880 2.48 -1.05 -34.74
CA GLU A 880 2.17 -2.30 -35.44
C GLU A 880 2.12 -3.51 -34.48
N GLU A 881 3.05 -3.54 -33.52
CA GLU A 881 3.08 -4.56 -32.47
C GLU A 881 1.95 -4.41 -31.46
N ARG A 882 1.64 -3.17 -31.07
CA ARG A 882 0.57 -2.83 -30.12
C ARG A 882 -0.81 -3.07 -30.75
N GLN A 883 -0.94 -2.80 -32.05
CA GLN A 883 -2.17 -2.93 -32.82
C GLN A 883 -2.62 -4.39 -32.91
N GLU A 884 -1.70 -5.34 -33.11
CA GLU A 884 -2.05 -6.77 -33.09
C GLU A 884 -2.62 -7.17 -31.72
N GLY A 885 -1.90 -6.84 -30.64
CA GLY A 885 -2.33 -7.16 -29.27
C GLY A 885 -3.67 -6.50 -28.92
N PHE A 886 -3.83 -5.23 -29.27
CA PHE A 886 -5.07 -4.49 -29.09
C PHE A 886 -6.22 -5.08 -29.89
N THR A 887 -6.05 -5.36 -31.19
CA THR A 887 -7.13 -5.88 -32.06
C THR A 887 -7.64 -7.23 -31.55
N ARG A 888 -6.74 -8.11 -31.12
CA ARG A 888 -7.11 -9.41 -30.52
C ARG A 888 -7.83 -9.23 -29.18
N ALA A 889 -7.39 -8.28 -28.35
CA ALA A 889 -8.07 -7.93 -27.11
C ALA A 889 -9.45 -7.32 -27.36
N GLN A 890 -9.58 -6.48 -28.39
CA GLN A 890 -10.82 -5.86 -28.85
C GLN A 890 -11.83 -6.92 -29.29
N GLU A 891 -11.42 -7.92 -30.06
CA GLU A 891 -12.26 -9.06 -30.45
C GLU A 891 -12.79 -9.82 -29.23
N ILE A 892 -11.93 -10.07 -28.23
CA ILE A 892 -12.33 -10.72 -26.97
C ILE A 892 -13.32 -9.84 -26.21
N ALA A 893 -13.08 -8.53 -26.13
CA ALA A 893 -13.95 -7.56 -25.47
C ALA A 893 -15.34 -7.47 -26.13
N ILE A 894 -15.39 -7.34 -27.46
CA ILE A 894 -16.65 -7.33 -28.23
C ILE A 894 -17.39 -8.66 -28.02
N SER A 895 -16.69 -9.79 -28.06
CA SER A 895 -17.29 -11.10 -27.80
C SER A 895 -17.85 -11.21 -26.38
N MET A 896 -17.18 -10.62 -25.38
CA MET A 896 -17.69 -10.55 -24.00
C MET A 896 -18.99 -9.75 -23.96
N LEU A 897 -18.98 -8.53 -24.51
CA LEU A 897 -20.15 -7.64 -24.50
C LEU A 897 -21.35 -8.25 -25.23
N LYS A 898 -21.13 -8.89 -26.39
CA LYS A 898 -22.18 -9.62 -27.10
C LYS A 898 -22.72 -10.79 -26.29
N THR A 899 -21.85 -11.52 -25.57
CA THR A 899 -22.29 -12.61 -24.68
C THR A 899 -23.14 -12.08 -23.53
N CYS A 900 -22.75 -10.95 -22.90
CA CYS A 900 -23.58 -10.29 -21.88
C CYS A 900 -24.92 -9.85 -22.46
N ARG A 901 -24.93 -9.25 -23.66
CA ARG A 901 -26.14 -8.81 -24.34
C ARG A 901 -27.08 -9.96 -24.64
N ASP A 902 -26.55 -11.07 -25.17
CA ASP A 902 -27.34 -12.25 -25.50
C ASP A 902 -27.83 -12.99 -24.24
N ASP A 903 -27.04 -13.07 -23.18
CA ASP A 903 -27.47 -13.60 -21.88
C ASP A 903 -28.66 -12.80 -21.33
N PHE A 904 -28.56 -11.47 -21.33
CA PHE A 904 -29.64 -10.59 -20.91
C PHE A 904 -30.89 -10.72 -21.78
N ALA A 905 -30.72 -10.81 -23.10
CA ALA A 905 -31.84 -10.94 -24.04
C ALA A 905 -32.57 -12.29 -23.88
N ASN A 906 -31.84 -13.35 -23.56
CA ASN A 906 -32.40 -14.68 -23.35
C ASN A 906 -33.25 -14.77 -22.08
N ASP A 907 -32.70 -14.31 -20.94
CA ASP A 907 -33.41 -14.32 -19.66
C ASP A 907 -32.88 -13.25 -18.69
N PRO A 908 -33.47 -12.04 -18.66
CA PRO A 908 -33.05 -10.98 -17.73
C PRO A 908 -33.44 -11.26 -16.27
N MET A 909 -34.21 -12.32 -16.03
CA MET A 909 -34.66 -12.78 -14.71
C MET A 909 -34.00 -14.11 -14.32
N ARG A 910 -32.92 -14.51 -15.00
CA ARG A 910 -32.16 -15.70 -14.64
C ARG A 910 -31.64 -15.58 -13.22
N ILE A 911 -31.77 -16.66 -12.45
CA ILE A 911 -31.16 -16.79 -11.12
C ILE A 911 -29.83 -17.53 -11.27
N ASP A 912 -28.90 -17.28 -10.36
CA ASP A 912 -27.62 -17.99 -10.33
C ASP A 912 -27.83 -19.51 -10.20
N ASP A 913 -27.10 -20.28 -10.98
CA ASP A 913 -27.11 -21.74 -10.96
C ASP A 913 -25.75 -22.35 -10.61
N THR A 914 -24.80 -21.51 -10.18
CA THR A 914 -23.44 -21.92 -9.80
C THR A 914 -23.48 -22.94 -8.67
N ASP A 915 -23.03 -24.16 -8.99
CA ASP A 915 -23.03 -25.29 -8.05
C ASP A 915 -21.62 -25.78 -7.82
N TRP A 916 -21.24 -25.92 -6.56
CA TRP A 916 -19.92 -26.42 -6.20
C TRP A 916 -19.91 -27.93 -6.16
N ASP A 917 -19.13 -28.56 -7.05
CA ASP A 917 -18.99 -30.02 -7.12
C ASP A 917 -18.61 -30.69 -5.79
N LEU A 918 -18.05 -29.92 -4.85
CA LEU A 918 -17.66 -30.43 -3.55
C LEU A 918 -18.84 -30.65 -2.60
N ILE A 919 -19.95 -29.91 -2.74
CA ILE A 919 -21.17 -30.18 -1.95
C ILE A 919 -21.77 -31.54 -2.33
N LYS A 920 -21.56 -32.01 -3.56
CA LYS A 920 -21.93 -33.38 -3.96
C LYS A 920 -21.16 -34.46 -3.18
N LYS A 921 -20.06 -34.11 -2.49
CA LYS A 921 -19.25 -35.00 -1.65
C LYS A 921 -19.57 -34.89 -0.16
N LEU A 922 -20.32 -33.88 0.27
CA LEU A 922 -20.84 -33.69 1.63
C LEU A 922 -22.20 -34.39 1.77
#